data_AF-A0A3N5HGJ1-F1
#
_entry.id   AF-A0A3N5HGJ1-F1
#
_cell.length_a   1.000
_cell.length_b   1.000
_cell.length_c   1.000
_cell.angle_alpha   90.00
_cell.angle_beta   90.00
_cell.angle_gamma   90.00
#
_symmetry.space_group_name_H-M   'P 1'
#
loop_
_entity.id
_entity.type
_entity.pdbx_description
1 polymer ?
#
loop_
_entity_poly.entity_id
_entity_poly.type
_entity_poly.pdbx_seq_one_letter_code
_entity_poly.pdbx_strand_id
1 'polypeptide(L)'
;HPVDSIYDFTPNNGQAVTASGRDMVTTTNCNTCHQVLGGIPGDNPEASGAGFHGGSRNEVRYCVVCHTEQRKYGRTEATRDATLTFTSQTYRFYDRAIGNLPNEIHKIHGGGVLAYKKYDYADVEFNEVEYPQDIRNCNKCHDATNPTTPDAKNWMERPSRLACGACHDGIDFATGTGVTLADAAKGMTVSPGGHVGGIQPDDAQCAECHADPARPDINVATVHIPVTPPNPGNALVLGGTNANTNAAWILSNPARKPEGAIVVTYDIKSVSVNAQQQPVMVFRMLQDGVPTPLNDFAAATPNPATGQKEIWDNFMGAPSLYFVFAVPQDGFTTPSDFNATVSGYLRTIWNGSATGSGVGSLSAPDADGYYTGTLTGVTIPTSAVMLTGGMGYSYNCTSTLPLTQTNLAEYPVTAPTASPAPACAANANNICKQGGLIVIAPNVNKVATGFTGRRAIVEDARCNKCHQELGTFTEDAFHAGQRNDGTTCSWCHTPNRASSGWSADSVYFVHAIHAGAKRSTEFTWHASTPTASFAEVKYPGVLNFCEGCHIPGAYNFSNADSEAQLPNRLYRTFATGSFSGHVGDTFTTYSGASCTAGSSAPATETSVHALAPYFTPTATGTSTPNYGVAFSFNAGANPSNGCTPSGTAFSIGSGQTTEEVAAANTAYQTNLVSSPIASVCFACHDTSPAMAHFELNGGSIYKARSAALDTIETCIICHGSGKIADIKEVHAH
;
A
#
# COMPACT_ATOMS: atom_id res chain seq x y z
N HIS A 1 17.49 21.21 -15.84
CA HIS A 1 17.24 20.07 -16.75
C HIS A 1 17.37 20.52 -18.20
N PRO A 2 18.00 19.73 -19.07
CA PRO A 2 18.05 20.00 -20.51
C PRO A 2 16.63 20.02 -21.09
N VAL A 3 16.41 20.78 -22.17
CA VAL A 3 15.11 20.92 -22.83
C VAL A 3 15.20 20.25 -24.20
N ASP A 4 14.40 19.20 -24.40
CA ASP A 4 14.22 18.59 -25.72
C ASP A 4 13.34 19.50 -26.61
N SER A 5 13.76 19.73 -27.85
CA SER A 5 13.04 20.57 -28.81
C SER A 5 12.58 19.74 -30.00
N ILE A 6 11.32 19.90 -30.41
CA ILE A 6 10.67 19.06 -31.42
C ILE A 6 9.95 19.95 -32.44
N TYR A 7 10.07 19.60 -33.72
CA TYR A 7 9.41 20.31 -34.81
C TYR A 7 8.88 19.30 -35.84
N ASP A 8 7.56 19.17 -35.90
CA ASP A 8 6.88 18.31 -36.86
C ASP A 8 6.47 19.15 -38.08
N PHE A 9 6.85 18.70 -39.28
CA PHE A 9 6.61 19.43 -40.52
C PHE A 9 6.26 18.49 -41.68
N THR A 10 5.53 19.01 -42.66
CA THR A 10 5.30 18.27 -43.91
C THR A 10 6.49 18.49 -44.85
N PRO A 11 7.18 17.42 -45.32
CA PRO A 11 8.40 17.58 -46.11
C PRO A 11 8.23 18.36 -47.42
N ASN A 12 7.05 18.32 -48.03
CA ASN A 12 6.80 18.94 -49.33
C ASN A 12 6.67 20.48 -49.30
N ASN A 13 6.40 21.08 -48.14
CA ASN A 13 6.16 22.51 -48.01
C ASN A 13 6.79 23.14 -46.74
N GLY A 14 7.42 22.32 -45.89
CA GLY A 14 8.05 22.74 -44.63
C GLY A 14 7.08 23.31 -43.60
N GLN A 15 5.76 23.21 -43.84
CA GLN A 15 4.76 23.76 -42.95
C GLN A 15 4.64 22.88 -41.71
N ALA A 16 4.54 23.54 -40.56
CA ALA A 16 4.24 22.88 -39.30
C ALA A 16 2.91 22.12 -39.42
N VAL A 17 2.86 20.90 -38.91
CA VAL A 17 1.61 20.13 -38.83
C VAL A 17 0.83 20.55 -37.59
N THR A 18 -0.50 20.59 -37.70
CA THR A 18 -1.41 20.88 -36.59
C THR A 18 -1.56 19.71 -35.62
N ALA A 19 -1.28 18.48 -36.07
CA ALA A 19 -1.17 17.27 -35.26
C ALA A 19 -0.13 16.34 -35.90
N SER A 20 0.66 15.62 -35.09
CA SER A 20 1.66 14.70 -35.62
C SER A 20 1.02 13.44 -36.25
N GLY A 21 -0.23 13.17 -35.90
CA GLY A 21 -0.96 11.95 -36.26
C GLY A 21 -0.58 10.73 -35.40
N ARG A 22 0.17 10.95 -34.30
CA ARG A 22 0.53 9.93 -33.31
C ARG A 22 0.72 10.53 -31.91
N ASP A 23 -0.12 11.49 -31.54
CA ASP A 23 -0.07 12.17 -30.25
C ASP A 23 -0.80 11.34 -29.18
N MET A 24 -0.11 10.31 -28.67
CA MET A 24 -0.69 9.24 -27.84
C MET A 24 -0.70 9.52 -26.33
N VAL A 25 0.37 10.14 -25.83
CA VAL A 25 0.64 10.36 -24.39
C VAL A 25 1.41 11.67 -24.20
N THR A 26 1.42 12.21 -22.99
CA THR A 26 2.23 13.39 -22.63
C THR A 26 3.32 13.00 -21.62
N THR A 27 4.45 13.71 -21.65
CA THR A 27 5.48 13.63 -20.60
C THR A 27 4.92 13.93 -19.20
N THR A 28 3.88 14.77 -19.11
CA THR A 28 3.23 15.08 -17.83
C THR A 28 2.61 13.84 -17.20
N ASN A 29 2.01 12.94 -17.99
CA ASN A 29 1.45 11.69 -17.49
C ASN A 29 2.54 10.80 -16.87
N CYS A 30 3.71 10.70 -17.52
CA CYS A 30 4.87 9.97 -17.00
C CYS A 30 5.42 10.59 -15.70
N ASN A 31 5.52 11.92 -15.67
CA ASN A 31 6.04 12.68 -14.53
C ASN A 31 5.14 12.63 -13.31
N THR A 32 3.90 12.11 -13.41
CA THR A 32 3.11 11.82 -12.22
C THR A 32 3.81 10.82 -11.28
N CYS A 33 4.56 9.86 -11.83
CA CYS A 33 5.37 8.92 -11.04
C CYS A 33 6.86 9.27 -11.07
N HIS A 34 7.40 9.57 -12.25
CA HIS A 34 8.83 9.79 -12.44
C HIS A 34 9.30 11.15 -11.91
N GLN A 35 8.39 12.12 -11.73
CA GLN A 35 8.65 13.53 -11.39
C GLN A 35 9.43 14.27 -12.50
N VAL A 36 10.61 13.76 -12.84
CA VAL A 36 11.45 14.17 -13.96
C VAL A 36 11.83 12.92 -14.76
N LEU A 37 11.06 12.64 -15.81
CA LEU A 37 11.36 11.58 -16.77
C LEU A 37 12.75 11.79 -17.38
N GLY A 38 13.56 10.73 -17.45
CA GLY A 38 14.97 10.81 -17.83
C GLY A 38 15.93 11.02 -16.65
N GLY A 39 15.40 11.40 -15.47
CA GLY A 39 16.17 11.64 -14.26
C GLY A 39 16.94 12.96 -14.31
N ILE A 40 17.96 13.06 -13.45
CA ILE A 40 18.74 14.29 -13.27
C ILE A 40 20.18 14.02 -13.72
N PRO A 41 20.77 14.89 -14.56
CA PRO A 41 22.13 14.66 -15.04
C PRO A 41 23.13 14.51 -13.89
N GLY A 42 23.81 13.36 -13.85
CA GLY A 42 24.78 13.02 -12.79
C GLY A 42 24.25 12.09 -11.70
N ASP A 43 22.95 11.79 -11.69
CA ASP A 43 22.37 10.83 -10.76
C ASP A 43 22.77 9.38 -11.08
N ASN A 44 22.66 8.52 -10.06
CA ASN A 44 22.76 7.08 -10.18
C ASN A 44 21.36 6.42 -10.19
N PRO A 45 21.22 5.18 -10.71
CA PRO A 45 19.95 4.48 -10.77
C PRO A 45 19.26 4.30 -9.42
N GLU A 46 20.02 4.22 -8.33
CA GLU A 46 19.49 4.05 -6.97
C GLU A 46 18.86 5.35 -6.41
N ALA A 47 19.29 6.51 -6.90
CA ALA A 47 18.74 7.82 -6.56
C ALA A 47 17.62 8.27 -7.51
N SER A 48 17.68 7.84 -8.77
CA SER A 48 16.70 8.16 -9.81
C SER A 48 16.41 6.95 -10.70
N GLY A 49 15.33 6.22 -10.41
CA GLY A 49 14.92 5.07 -11.22
C GLY A 49 14.48 5.43 -12.64
N ALA A 50 14.24 6.71 -12.91
CA ALA A 50 13.97 7.26 -14.24
C ALA A 50 15.24 7.67 -15.02
N GLY A 51 16.44 7.47 -14.46
CA GLY A 51 17.70 7.87 -15.07
C GLY A 51 18.01 7.08 -16.34
N PHE A 52 17.88 7.72 -17.51
CA PHE A 52 18.30 7.12 -18.77
C PHE A 52 19.03 8.11 -19.66
N HIS A 53 19.98 7.60 -20.44
CA HIS A 53 20.83 8.39 -21.33
C HIS A 53 21.51 9.58 -20.63
N GLY A 54 21.86 9.43 -19.34
CA GLY A 54 22.53 10.45 -18.54
C GLY A 54 21.66 11.68 -18.22
N GLY A 55 20.33 11.59 -18.29
CA GLY A 55 19.43 12.72 -18.00
C GLY A 55 19.24 13.71 -19.14
N SER A 56 19.72 13.38 -20.34
CA SER A 56 19.70 14.29 -21.49
C SER A 56 18.46 14.17 -22.38
N ARG A 57 17.55 13.22 -22.10
CA ARG A 57 16.36 12.94 -22.91
C ARG A 57 15.19 12.80 -21.95
N ASN A 58 14.19 13.67 -22.07
CA ASN A 58 13.12 13.79 -21.08
C ASN A 58 11.74 14.07 -21.67
N GLU A 59 11.63 14.24 -22.99
CA GLU A 59 10.35 14.42 -23.67
C GLU A 59 9.96 13.15 -24.45
N VAL A 60 8.76 12.61 -24.20
CA VAL A 60 8.29 11.37 -24.82
C VAL A 60 8.24 11.47 -26.35
N ARG A 61 7.84 12.62 -26.89
CA ARG A 61 7.84 12.86 -28.34
C ARG A 61 9.24 12.81 -28.95
N TYR A 62 10.31 12.99 -28.16
CA TYR A 62 11.68 12.86 -28.63
C TYR A 62 12.13 11.38 -28.66
N CYS A 63 11.64 10.56 -27.73
CA CYS A 63 11.98 9.13 -27.64
C CYS A 63 11.65 8.36 -28.93
N VAL A 64 10.50 8.63 -29.55
CA VAL A 64 10.04 7.95 -30.78
C VAL A 64 10.96 8.15 -31.98
N VAL A 65 11.81 9.19 -31.98
CA VAL A 65 12.79 9.40 -33.06
C VAL A 65 13.81 8.27 -33.11
N CYS A 66 14.14 7.70 -31.95
CA CYS A 66 15.15 6.66 -31.79
C CYS A 66 14.55 5.27 -31.51
N HIS A 67 13.47 5.20 -30.74
CA HIS A 67 12.83 3.94 -30.32
C HIS A 67 11.81 3.46 -31.35
N THR A 68 12.33 3.07 -32.51
CA THR A 68 11.53 2.65 -33.68
C THR A 68 11.75 1.18 -34.01
N GLU A 69 11.00 0.68 -34.98
CA GLU A 69 11.16 -0.69 -35.48
C GLU A 69 12.53 -0.97 -36.08
N GLN A 70 13.28 0.08 -36.47
CA GLN A 70 14.62 -0.09 -37.00
C GLN A 70 15.60 -0.70 -35.99
N ARG A 71 15.27 -0.66 -34.69
CA ARG A 71 16.12 -1.23 -33.62
C ARG A 71 16.34 -2.75 -33.73
N LYS A 72 15.51 -3.49 -34.47
CA LYS A 72 15.72 -4.94 -34.69
C LYS A 72 16.64 -5.29 -35.85
N TYR A 73 16.83 -4.40 -36.83
CA TYR A 73 17.59 -4.76 -38.03
C TYR A 73 19.08 -4.91 -37.70
N GLY A 74 19.69 -5.98 -38.23
CA GLY A 74 21.06 -6.37 -37.88
C GLY A 74 21.20 -7.05 -36.52
N ARG A 75 20.10 -7.33 -35.81
CA ARG A 75 20.09 -8.06 -34.54
C ARG A 75 19.63 -9.51 -34.75
N THR A 76 20.24 -10.42 -34.01
CA THR A 76 19.83 -11.83 -33.95
C THR A 76 18.56 -11.98 -33.11
N GLU A 77 17.72 -12.95 -33.47
CA GLU A 77 16.57 -13.35 -32.66
C GLU A 77 17.03 -13.86 -31.29
N ALA A 78 16.40 -13.40 -30.21
CA ALA A 78 16.77 -13.79 -28.86
C ALA A 78 16.53 -15.29 -28.61
N THR A 79 17.48 -15.94 -27.92
CA THR A 79 17.39 -17.34 -27.52
C THR A 79 16.91 -17.47 -26.08
N ARG A 80 16.21 -18.56 -25.79
CA ARG A 80 15.65 -18.86 -24.48
C ARG A 80 15.74 -20.35 -24.18
N ASP A 81 15.66 -20.70 -22.91
CA ASP A 81 15.54 -22.09 -22.47
C ASP A 81 14.08 -22.57 -22.39
N ALA A 82 13.91 -23.82 -21.94
CA ALA A 82 12.60 -24.44 -21.80
C ALA A 82 11.72 -23.82 -20.69
N THR A 83 12.29 -22.98 -19.83
CA THR A 83 11.60 -22.31 -18.71
C THR A 83 11.15 -20.89 -19.07
N LEU A 84 11.21 -20.51 -20.35
CA LEU A 84 10.92 -19.17 -20.83
C LEU A 84 11.91 -18.11 -20.31
N THR A 85 13.13 -18.52 -19.96
CA THR A 85 14.19 -17.61 -19.54
C THR A 85 15.12 -17.31 -20.72
N PHE A 86 15.35 -16.03 -21.03
CA PHE A 86 16.30 -15.65 -22.08
C PHE A 86 17.75 -15.96 -21.69
N THR A 87 18.52 -16.40 -22.68
CA THR A 87 19.95 -16.75 -22.57
C THR A 87 20.84 -15.83 -23.41
N SER A 88 20.24 -14.84 -24.08
CA SER A 88 20.91 -13.84 -24.90
C SER A 88 20.23 -12.48 -24.72
N GLN A 89 20.91 -11.41 -25.15
CA GLN A 89 20.31 -10.08 -25.25
C GLN A 89 19.04 -10.09 -26.12
N THR A 90 18.08 -9.24 -25.76
CA THR A 90 16.70 -9.30 -26.26
C THR A 90 16.35 -8.15 -27.20
N TYR A 91 17.30 -7.66 -28.01
CA TYR A 91 17.00 -6.59 -28.99
C TYR A 91 15.85 -6.92 -29.96
N ARG A 92 15.67 -8.21 -30.25
CA ARG A 92 14.68 -8.73 -31.19
C ARG A 92 14.07 -10.02 -30.66
N PHE A 93 12.74 -10.08 -30.58
CA PHE A 93 12.01 -11.28 -30.18
C PHE A 93 10.61 -11.37 -30.80
N TYR A 94 10.25 -12.54 -31.32
CA TYR A 94 9.15 -12.79 -32.25
C TYR A 94 9.15 -11.82 -33.43
N ASP A 95 10.33 -11.58 -34.02
CA ASP A 95 10.56 -10.57 -35.07
C ASP A 95 10.10 -9.14 -34.68
N ARG A 96 9.88 -8.84 -33.41
CA ARG A 96 9.57 -7.47 -32.95
C ARG A 96 10.83 -6.79 -32.46
N ALA A 97 10.96 -5.50 -32.74
CA ALA A 97 11.95 -4.68 -32.06
C ALA A 97 11.52 -4.46 -30.60
N ILE A 98 12.32 -4.96 -29.66
CA ILE A 98 12.01 -4.82 -28.23
C ILE A 98 12.15 -3.37 -27.78
N GLY A 99 13.18 -2.66 -28.26
CA GLY A 99 13.36 -1.21 -28.02
C GLY A 99 12.52 -0.28 -28.91
N ASN A 100 11.38 -0.75 -29.42
CA ASN A 100 10.40 0.10 -30.07
C ASN A 100 9.46 0.66 -29.00
N LEU A 101 9.20 1.97 -28.99
CA LEU A 101 8.64 2.66 -27.82
C LEU A 101 7.40 1.99 -27.19
N PRO A 102 6.29 1.69 -27.92
CA PRO A 102 5.15 0.99 -27.35
C PRO A 102 5.47 -0.42 -26.83
N ASN A 103 6.46 -1.11 -27.40
CA ASN A 103 6.85 -2.44 -26.95
C ASN A 103 7.71 -2.36 -25.68
N GLU A 104 8.68 -1.45 -25.67
CA GLU A 104 9.61 -1.25 -24.57
C GLU A 104 8.90 -0.74 -23.31
N ILE A 105 8.13 0.34 -23.43
CA ILE A 105 7.49 0.99 -22.28
C ILE A 105 6.47 0.04 -21.64
N HIS A 106 5.66 -0.66 -22.42
CA HIS A 106 4.73 -1.65 -21.88
C HIS A 106 5.46 -2.84 -21.22
N LYS A 107 6.60 -3.28 -21.76
CA LYS A 107 7.39 -4.37 -21.16
C LYS A 107 8.05 -3.96 -19.85
N ILE A 108 8.63 -2.76 -19.79
CA ILE A 108 9.22 -2.21 -18.57
C ILE A 108 8.17 -2.17 -17.45
N HIS A 109 7.01 -1.56 -17.70
CA HIS A 109 5.97 -1.43 -16.68
C HIS A 109 5.18 -2.74 -16.46
N GLY A 110 5.26 -3.70 -17.39
CA GLY A 110 4.69 -5.04 -17.25
C GLY A 110 5.65 -6.07 -16.65
N GLY A 111 6.88 -5.68 -16.29
CA GLY A 111 8.00 -6.57 -15.98
C GLY A 111 7.67 -7.74 -15.05
N GLY A 112 6.99 -7.45 -13.94
CA GLY A 112 6.59 -8.44 -12.94
C GLY A 112 5.56 -9.47 -13.43
N VAL A 113 4.74 -9.14 -14.42
CA VAL A 113 3.65 -10.01 -14.91
C VAL A 113 3.98 -10.73 -16.22
N LEU A 114 5.14 -10.46 -16.84
CA LEU A 114 5.53 -11.08 -18.11
C LEU A 114 5.74 -12.60 -17.96
N ALA A 115 5.37 -13.34 -19.01
CA ALA A 115 5.59 -14.78 -19.08
C ALA A 115 7.07 -15.12 -19.25
N TYR A 116 7.80 -14.37 -20.09
CA TYR A 116 9.24 -14.56 -20.28
C TYR A 116 10.05 -13.82 -19.21
N LYS A 117 11.20 -14.40 -18.84
CA LYS A 117 12.12 -13.90 -17.80
C LYS A 117 13.48 -13.50 -18.41
N LYS A 118 14.19 -12.61 -17.72
CA LYS A 118 15.48 -12.03 -18.13
C LYS A 118 15.44 -11.29 -19.47
N TYR A 119 14.40 -10.50 -19.70
CA TYR A 119 14.49 -9.49 -20.76
C TYR A 119 15.64 -8.54 -20.45
N ASP A 120 16.59 -8.47 -21.35
CA ASP A 120 17.75 -7.57 -21.29
C ASP A 120 17.83 -6.80 -22.60
N TYR A 121 17.54 -5.51 -22.55
CA TYR A 121 17.70 -4.59 -23.68
C TYR A 121 18.71 -3.52 -23.30
N ALA A 122 19.92 -3.59 -23.85
CA ALA A 122 20.98 -2.62 -23.57
C ALA A 122 21.27 -2.48 -22.06
N ASP A 123 21.36 -3.62 -21.37
CA ASP A 123 21.65 -3.74 -19.94
C ASP A 123 20.51 -3.23 -19.03
N VAL A 124 19.31 -3.08 -19.60
CA VAL A 124 18.08 -2.80 -18.84
C VAL A 124 17.29 -4.10 -18.69
N GLU A 125 17.23 -4.60 -17.46
CA GLU A 125 16.46 -5.80 -17.13
C GLU A 125 15.00 -5.47 -16.82
N PHE A 126 14.09 -5.78 -17.75
CA PHE A 126 12.69 -5.36 -17.61
C PHE A 126 11.95 -6.10 -16.50
N ASN A 127 12.31 -7.36 -16.26
CA ASN A 127 11.62 -8.20 -15.26
C ASN A 127 11.90 -7.77 -13.80
N GLU A 128 12.88 -6.89 -13.56
CA GLU A 128 13.18 -6.36 -12.23
C GLU A 128 12.34 -5.11 -11.89
N VAL A 129 11.47 -4.65 -12.80
CA VAL A 129 10.66 -3.45 -12.60
C VAL A 129 9.29 -3.83 -12.03
N GLU A 130 8.98 -3.28 -10.86
CA GLU A 130 7.69 -3.41 -10.20
C GLU A 130 6.81 -2.17 -10.45
N TYR A 131 5.58 -2.38 -10.92
CA TYR A 131 4.66 -1.29 -11.23
C TYR A 131 3.69 -1.03 -10.06
N PRO A 132 3.55 0.23 -9.60
CA PRO A 132 2.83 0.55 -8.35
C PRO A 132 1.30 0.55 -8.47
N GLN A 133 0.73 0.12 -9.60
CA GLN A 133 -0.71 0.06 -9.86
C GLN A 133 -1.05 -1.22 -10.60
N ASP A 134 -2.34 -1.55 -10.70
CA ASP A 134 -2.80 -2.51 -11.70
C ASP A 134 -2.42 -2.06 -13.12
N ILE A 135 -1.65 -2.87 -13.84
CA ILE A 135 -1.17 -2.56 -15.20
C ILE A 135 -2.30 -2.37 -16.21
N ARG A 136 -3.50 -2.89 -15.91
CA ARG A 136 -4.72 -2.68 -16.70
C ARG A 136 -5.25 -1.24 -16.60
N ASN A 137 -4.74 -0.41 -15.68
CA ASN A 137 -5.11 1.01 -15.61
C ASN A 137 -4.49 1.83 -16.75
N CYS A 138 -4.89 1.55 -17.99
CA CYS A 138 -4.34 2.18 -19.21
C CYS A 138 -4.45 3.71 -19.19
N ASN A 139 -5.51 4.23 -18.56
CA ASN A 139 -5.78 5.65 -18.39
C ASN A 139 -4.67 6.40 -17.62
N LYS A 140 -3.81 5.69 -16.88
CA LYS A 140 -2.66 6.27 -16.20
C LYS A 140 -1.69 6.97 -17.17
N CYS A 141 -1.47 6.34 -18.33
CA CYS A 141 -0.61 6.87 -19.38
C CYS A 141 -1.42 7.46 -20.54
N HIS A 142 -2.53 6.80 -20.90
CA HIS A 142 -3.35 7.15 -22.05
C HIS A 142 -4.59 7.96 -21.64
N ASP A 143 -4.48 9.28 -21.69
CA ASP A 143 -5.57 10.19 -21.36
C ASP A 143 -6.29 10.70 -22.61
N ALA A 144 -7.42 10.07 -22.95
CA ALA A 144 -8.28 10.48 -24.06
C ALA A 144 -9.09 11.76 -23.79
N THR A 145 -9.09 12.28 -22.57
CA THR A 145 -9.75 13.55 -22.23
C THR A 145 -8.83 14.75 -22.47
N ASN A 146 -7.52 14.52 -22.57
CA ASN A 146 -6.55 15.56 -22.83
C ASN A 146 -6.54 15.92 -24.32
N PRO A 147 -6.84 17.18 -24.70
CA PRO A 147 -6.90 17.60 -26.10
C PRO A 147 -5.52 17.60 -26.79
N THR A 148 -4.42 17.52 -26.04
CA THR A 148 -3.06 17.41 -26.59
C THR A 148 -2.68 15.97 -26.97
N THR A 149 -3.51 14.99 -26.62
CA THR A 149 -3.33 13.58 -26.99
C THR A 149 -4.57 13.03 -27.71
N PRO A 150 -4.93 13.58 -28.88
CA PRO A 150 -6.13 13.18 -29.63
C PRO A 150 -6.13 11.69 -30.01
N ASP A 151 -4.95 11.08 -30.10
CA ASP A 151 -4.78 9.67 -30.50
C ASP A 151 -4.78 8.70 -29.31
N ALA A 152 -4.94 9.19 -28.07
CA ALA A 152 -4.80 8.37 -26.87
C ALA A 152 -5.72 7.13 -26.88
N LYS A 153 -6.92 7.18 -27.48
CA LYS A 153 -7.85 6.02 -27.54
C LYS A 153 -7.34 4.86 -28.39
N ASN A 154 -6.29 5.06 -29.20
CA ASN A 154 -5.78 4.01 -30.07
C ASN A 154 -5.28 2.77 -29.31
N TRP A 155 -5.00 2.84 -27.99
CA TRP A 155 -4.67 1.63 -27.20
C TRP A 155 -5.82 0.60 -27.19
N MET A 156 -7.07 1.05 -27.27
CA MET A 156 -8.26 0.18 -27.31
C MET A 156 -8.91 0.12 -28.69
N GLU A 157 -8.79 1.17 -29.51
CA GLU A 157 -9.42 1.24 -30.83
C GLU A 157 -8.53 0.68 -31.96
N ARG A 158 -7.22 0.59 -31.75
CA ARG A 158 -6.24 0.15 -32.75
C ARG A 158 -5.26 -0.90 -32.16
N PRO A 159 -5.76 -2.06 -31.71
CA PRO A 159 -4.91 -3.14 -31.22
C PRO A 159 -3.90 -3.59 -32.28
N SER A 160 -2.70 -3.93 -31.84
CA SER A 160 -1.60 -4.35 -32.73
C SER A 160 -0.72 -5.40 -32.05
N ARG A 161 -0.12 -6.30 -32.83
CA ARG A 161 0.76 -7.36 -32.29
C ARG A 161 1.99 -6.80 -31.57
N LEU A 162 2.44 -5.62 -31.98
CA LEU A 162 3.55 -4.90 -31.35
C LEU A 162 3.19 -4.45 -29.93
N ALA A 163 2.06 -3.79 -29.75
CA ALA A 163 1.65 -3.25 -28.44
C ALA A 163 1.08 -4.35 -27.53
N CYS A 164 0.18 -5.20 -28.04
CA CYS A 164 -0.50 -6.21 -27.23
C CYS A 164 0.48 -7.26 -26.73
N GLY A 165 1.38 -7.74 -27.59
CA GLY A 165 2.37 -8.74 -27.17
C GLY A 165 3.61 -8.15 -26.49
N ALA A 166 3.59 -6.85 -26.16
CA ALA A 166 4.50 -6.30 -25.17
C ALA A 166 4.19 -6.87 -23.78
N CYS A 167 2.91 -6.84 -23.38
CA CYS A 167 2.43 -7.45 -22.13
C CYS A 167 2.02 -8.92 -22.31
N HIS A 168 1.27 -9.26 -23.36
CA HIS A 168 0.91 -10.64 -23.72
C HIS A 168 2.09 -11.33 -24.43
N ASP A 169 3.24 -11.30 -23.80
CA ASP A 169 4.54 -11.59 -24.42
C ASP A 169 4.75 -13.07 -24.71
N GLY A 170 4.07 -13.94 -23.96
CA GLY A 170 3.99 -15.38 -24.18
C GLY A 170 3.32 -15.79 -25.49
N ILE A 171 2.57 -14.90 -26.16
CA ILE A 171 1.81 -15.21 -27.38
C ILE A 171 2.63 -14.93 -28.64
N ASP A 172 2.76 -15.95 -29.49
CA ASP A 172 3.31 -15.83 -30.83
C ASP A 172 2.18 -15.72 -31.86
N PHE A 173 1.91 -14.49 -32.29
CA PHE A 173 0.87 -14.20 -33.27
C PHE A 173 1.14 -14.83 -34.64
N ALA A 174 2.40 -15.14 -35.00
CA ALA A 174 2.71 -15.76 -36.29
C ALA A 174 2.30 -17.23 -36.34
N THR A 175 2.22 -17.90 -35.18
CA THR A 175 1.79 -19.30 -35.07
C THR A 175 0.42 -19.47 -34.42
N GLY A 176 -0.09 -18.43 -33.74
CA GLY A 176 -1.28 -18.50 -32.90
C GLY A 176 -1.06 -19.30 -31.60
N THR A 177 0.18 -19.71 -31.31
CA THR A 177 0.53 -20.54 -30.15
C THR A 177 1.28 -19.73 -29.10
N GLY A 178 1.74 -20.37 -28.02
CA GLY A 178 2.46 -19.73 -26.94
C GLY A 178 1.82 -20.00 -25.58
N VAL A 179 2.07 -19.13 -24.62
CA VAL A 179 1.51 -19.20 -23.26
C VAL A 179 0.78 -17.92 -22.91
N THR A 180 -0.38 -18.05 -22.27
CA THR A 180 -1.09 -16.90 -21.69
C THR A 180 -0.44 -16.48 -20.38
N LEU A 181 -0.61 -15.23 -19.96
CA LEU A 181 -0.11 -14.77 -18.67
C LEU A 181 -0.66 -15.61 -17.50
N ALA A 182 -1.95 -15.98 -17.56
CA ALA A 182 -2.60 -16.78 -16.53
C ALA A 182 -2.04 -18.22 -16.42
N ASP A 183 -1.63 -18.82 -17.53
CA ASP A 183 -1.01 -20.15 -17.52
C ASP A 183 0.47 -20.08 -17.16
N ALA A 184 1.18 -19.03 -17.60
CA ALA A 184 2.56 -18.77 -17.20
C ALA A 184 2.68 -18.57 -15.68
N ALA A 185 1.72 -17.86 -15.07
CA ALA A 185 1.62 -17.71 -13.62
C ALA A 185 1.44 -19.05 -12.87
N LYS A 186 0.96 -20.10 -13.54
CA LYS A 186 0.85 -21.48 -13.02
C LYS A 186 2.09 -22.34 -13.32
N GLY A 187 3.15 -21.74 -13.87
CA GLY A 187 4.38 -22.45 -14.27
C GLY A 187 4.27 -23.19 -15.59
N MET A 188 3.21 -22.97 -16.37
CA MET A 188 3.11 -23.56 -17.72
C MET A 188 4.00 -22.78 -18.69
N THR A 189 4.51 -23.47 -19.71
CA THR A 189 5.35 -22.86 -20.75
C THR A 189 4.67 -22.82 -22.11
N VAL A 190 3.50 -23.47 -22.23
CA VAL A 190 2.62 -23.48 -23.40
C VAL A 190 1.17 -23.60 -22.92
N SER A 191 0.27 -22.83 -23.51
CA SER A 191 -1.17 -22.90 -23.28
C SER A 191 -1.86 -23.80 -24.30
N PRO A 192 -2.87 -24.60 -23.93
CA PRO A 192 -3.63 -25.45 -24.86
C PRO A 192 -4.30 -24.71 -26.03
N GLY A 193 -4.51 -23.39 -25.92
CA GLY A 193 -5.21 -22.59 -26.93
C GLY A 193 -4.48 -21.34 -27.42
N GLY A 194 -3.28 -21.04 -26.91
CA GLY A 194 -2.49 -19.85 -27.30
C GLY A 194 -3.32 -18.59 -27.55
N HIS A 195 -3.21 -18.04 -28.76
CA HIS A 195 -4.15 -17.04 -29.28
C HIS A 195 -5.35 -17.74 -29.93
N VAL A 196 -6.52 -17.68 -29.29
CA VAL A 196 -7.75 -18.36 -29.75
C VAL A 196 -8.17 -17.91 -31.16
N GLY A 197 -7.87 -16.67 -31.55
CA GLY A 197 -8.09 -16.16 -32.90
C GLY A 197 -7.14 -16.74 -33.96
N GLY A 198 -6.26 -17.68 -33.58
CA GLY A 198 -5.30 -18.33 -34.47
C GLY A 198 -4.17 -17.40 -34.92
N ILE A 199 -3.63 -17.69 -36.10
CA ILE A 199 -2.51 -16.96 -36.71
C ILE A 199 -2.96 -15.56 -37.14
N GLN A 200 -2.16 -14.54 -36.81
CA GLN A 200 -2.35 -13.13 -37.18
C GLN A 200 -1.09 -12.62 -37.90
N PRO A 201 -1.07 -12.60 -39.25
CA PRO A 201 0.10 -12.20 -40.04
C PRO A 201 0.31 -10.68 -40.07
N ASP A 202 -0.74 -9.91 -39.81
CA ASP A 202 -0.75 -8.45 -39.69
C ASP A 202 -1.76 -7.98 -38.62
N ASP A 203 -1.93 -6.67 -38.48
CA ASP A 203 -2.79 -6.06 -37.46
C ASP A 203 -4.19 -5.70 -38.01
N ALA A 204 -4.50 -6.01 -39.28
CA ALA A 204 -5.69 -5.48 -39.97
C ALA A 204 -7.01 -5.98 -39.36
N GLN A 205 -7.00 -7.20 -38.79
CA GLN A 205 -8.19 -7.86 -38.25
C GLN A 205 -8.32 -7.74 -36.73
N CYS A 206 -7.31 -7.19 -36.04
CA CYS A 206 -7.31 -7.18 -34.58
C CYS A 206 -8.52 -6.42 -34.01
N ALA A 207 -8.87 -5.28 -34.60
CA ALA A 207 -9.99 -4.44 -34.16
C ALA A 207 -11.36 -5.09 -34.37
N GLU A 208 -11.50 -6.02 -35.32
CA GLU A 208 -12.76 -6.71 -35.60
C GLU A 208 -13.24 -7.58 -34.43
N CYS A 209 -12.31 -8.03 -33.59
CA CYS A 209 -12.61 -8.83 -32.39
C CYS A 209 -12.34 -8.08 -31.09
N HIS A 210 -11.21 -7.35 -31.02
CA HIS A 210 -10.70 -6.77 -29.78
C HIS A 210 -11.18 -5.33 -29.53
N ALA A 211 -11.81 -4.69 -30.51
CA ALA A 211 -12.51 -3.41 -30.34
C ALA A 211 -14.03 -3.53 -30.54
N ASP A 212 -14.54 -4.75 -30.80
CA ASP A 212 -15.97 -5.00 -31.00
C ASP A 212 -16.73 -4.96 -29.66
N PRO A 213 -17.69 -4.02 -29.47
CA PRO A 213 -18.50 -3.97 -28.26
C PRO A 213 -19.44 -5.17 -28.10
N ALA A 214 -19.71 -5.94 -29.16
CA ALA A 214 -20.50 -7.18 -29.08
C ALA A 214 -19.72 -8.35 -28.47
N ARG A 215 -18.41 -8.17 -28.22
CA ARG A 215 -17.50 -9.16 -27.65
C ARG A 215 -16.85 -8.67 -26.34
N PRO A 216 -17.63 -8.34 -25.29
CA PRO A 216 -17.09 -7.83 -24.02
C PRO A 216 -16.14 -8.82 -23.32
N ASP A 217 -16.21 -10.11 -23.67
CA ASP A 217 -15.32 -11.18 -23.21
C ASP A 217 -13.86 -11.01 -23.63
N ILE A 218 -13.61 -10.28 -24.73
CA ILE A 218 -12.28 -10.09 -25.32
C ILE A 218 -12.00 -8.64 -25.77
N ASN A 219 -12.98 -7.74 -25.63
CA ASN A 219 -12.84 -6.33 -25.94
C ASN A 219 -11.79 -5.71 -25.02
N VAL A 220 -10.80 -5.04 -25.61
CA VAL A 220 -9.64 -4.46 -24.89
C VAL A 220 -10.09 -3.49 -23.80
N ALA A 221 -11.11 -2.66 -24.05
CA ALA A 221 -11.59 -1.72 -23.05
C ALA A 221 -12.26 -2.41 -21.86
N THR A 222 -12.97 -3.52 -22.08
CA THR A 222 -13.71 -4.26 -21.04
C THR A 222 -12.79 -5.15 -20.22
N VAL A 223 -11.90 -5.91 -20.88
CA VAL A 223 -11.03 -6.89 -20.17
C VAL A 223 -9.87 -6.24 -19.43
N HIS A 224 -9.53 -4.98 -19.76
CA HIS A 224 -8.55 -4.16 -19.03
C HIS A 224 -9.22 -3.19 -18.05
N ILE A 225 -10.41 -3.50 -17.54
CA ILE A 225 -10.89 -2.83 -16.32
C ILE A 225 -9.99 -3.28 -15.14
N PRO A 226 -9.42 -2.35 -14.34
CA PRO A 226 -8.40 -2.69 -13.35
C PRO A 226 -9.02 -3.23 -12.05
N VAL A 227 -9.50 -4.48 -12.14
CA VAL A 227 -10.12 -5.22 -11.04
C VAL A 227 -9.21 -6.35 -10.58
N THR A 228 -8.62 -6.20 -9.39
CA THR A 228 -7.78 -7.21 -8.74
C THR A 228 -8.66 -8.37 -8.24
N PRO A 229 -8.34 -9.63 -8.57
CA PRO A 229 -9.09 -10.79 -8.09
C PRO A 229 -8.87 -11.04 -6.59
N PRO A 230 -9.76 -11.81 -5.92
CA PRO A 230 -9.52 -12.31 -4.57
C PRO A 230 -8.16 -12.98 -4.45
N ASN A 231 -7.38 -12.61 -3.44
CA ASN A 231 -6.04 -13.13 -3.24
C ASN A 231 -6.08 -14.62 -2.83
N PRO A 232 -5.31 -15.51 -3.47
CA PRO A 232 -5.38 -16.95 -3.21
C PRO A 232 -4.89 -17.37 -1.81
N GLY A 233 -4.06 -16.55 -1.16
CA GLY A 233 -3.59 -16.73 0.22
C GLY A 233 -4.55 -16.23 1.31
N ASN A 234 -5.75 -15.76 0.95
CA ASN A 234 -6.73 -15.30 1.94
C ASN A 234 -7.24 -16.43 2.84
N ALA A 235 -7.49 -16.12 4.10
CA ALA A 235 -7.86 -17.11 5.12
C ALA A 235 -9.21 -17.83 4.87
N LEU A 236 -9.99 -17.43 3.87
CA LEU A 236 -11.22 -18.11 3.46
C LEU A 236 -10.97 -19.18 2.37
N VAL A 237 -9.81 -19.17 1.70
CA VAL A 237 -9.39 -20.15 0.69
C VAL A 237 -8.68 -21.33 1.37
N LEU A 238 -8.84 -22.54 0.83
CA LEU A 238 -8.11 -23.71 1.31
C LEU A 238 -6.59 -23.49 1.15
N GLY A 239 -5.83 -23.58 2.25
CA GLY A 239 -4.39 -23.33 2.26
C GLY A 239 -4.01 -21.86 2.47
N GLY A 240 -4.96 -20.93 2.40
CA GLY A 240 -4.75 -19.54 2.76
C GLY A 240 -4.77 -19.33 4.27
N THR A 241 -3.93 -18.41 4.76
CA THR A 241 -3.76 -18.14 6.20
C THR A 241 -3.92 -16.65 6.55
N ASN A 242 -3.92 -15.78 5.53
CA ASN A 242 -3.92 -14.34 5.74
C ASN A 242 -5.35 -13.80 5.79
N ALA A 243 -5.83 -13.48 7.00
CA ALA A 243 -7.14 -12.82 7.16
C ALA A 243 -7.11 -11.34 6.74
N ASN A 244 -5.91 -10.82 6.49
CA ASN A 244 -5.63 -9.47 6.04
C ASN A 244 -5.15 -9.47 4.57
N THR A 245 -5.71 -10.33 3.71
CA THR A 245 -5.65 -10.14 2.24
C THR A 245 -7.09 -10.12 1.65
N ASN A 246 -7.26 -9.65 0.41
CA ASN A 246 -8.58 -9.43 -0.17
C ASN A 246 -9.32 -10.74 -0.49
N ALA A 247 -10.53 -10.89 0.06
CA ALA A 247 -11.42 -12.01 -0.22
C ALA A 247 -12.48 -11.70 -1.30
N ALA A 248 -12.54 -10.45 -1.74
CA ALA A 248 -13.42 -9.95 -2.80
C ALA A 248 -12.59 -9.38 -3.96
N TRP A 249 -13.23 -9.17 -5.11
CA TRP A 249 -12.64 -8.42 -6.21
C TRP A 249 -12.55 -6.95 -5.81
N ILE A 250 -11.47 -6.26 -6.20
CA ILE A 250 -11.28 -4.85 -5.88
C ILE A 250 -11.04 -4.06 -7.17
N LEU A 251 -11.89 -3.08 -7.43
CA LEU A 251 -11.69 -2.09 -8.48
C LEU A 251 -10.85 -0.94 -7.96
N SER A 252 -9.70 -0.70 -8.60
CA SER A 252 -8.72 0.35 -8.25
C SER A 252 -8.89 1.68 -8.97
N ASN A 253 -9.86 1.76 -9.89
CA ASN A 253 -10.17 2.99 -10.62
C ASN A 253 -11.69 3.15 -10.82
N PRO A 254 -12.38 3.91 -9.96
CA PRO A 254 -13.82 4.15 -10.04
C PRO A 254 -14.27 4.81 -11.35
N ALA A 255 -13.40 5.54 -12.04
CA ALA A 255 -13.72 6.14 -13.33
C ALA A 255 -13.88 5.10 -14.46
N ARG A 256 -13.40 3.87 -14.23
CA ARG A 256 -13.47 2.74 -15.16
C ARG A 256 -14.33 1.60 -14.62
N LYS A 257 -15.25 1.89 -13.69
CA LYS A 257 -16.04 0.85 -13.01
C LYS A 257 -16.90 0.01 -13.97
N PRO A 258 -17.08 -1.30 -13.70
CA PRO A 258 -18.04 -2.14 -14.41
C PRO A 258 -19.46 -1.58 -14.33
N GLU A 259 -20.31 -1.92 -15.30
CA GLU A 259 -21.72 -1.53 -15.27
C GLU A 259 -22.42 -2.06 -14.00
N GLY A 260 -23.25 -1.22 -13.37
CA GLY A 260 -23.95 -1.55 -12.13
C GLY A 260 -23.08 -1.52 -10.86
N ALA A 261 -21.77 -1.31 -10.97
CA ALA A 261 -20.89 -1.13 -9.81
C ALA A 261 -21.14 0.24 -9.15
N ILE A 262 -21.29 0.23 -7.83
CA ILE A 262 -21.62 1.40 -7.02
C ILE A 262 -20.37 1.95 -6.35
N VAL A 263 -20.15 3.26 -6.45
CA VAL A 263 -19.08 3.95 -5.71
C VAL A 263 -19.59 4.29 -4.32
N VAL A 264 -18.98 3.72 -3.28
CA VAL A 264 -19.32 4.05 -1.90
C VAL A 264 -18.43 5.18 -1.39
N THR A 265 -19.03 6.16 -0.72
CA THR A 265 -18.29 7.21 -0.01
C THR A 265 -18.90 7.46 1.37
N TYR A 266 -18.15 8.17 2.20
CA TYR A 266 -18.46 8.43 3.59
C TYR A 266 -18.44 9.94 3.87
N ASP A 267 -19.30 10.41 4.76
CA ASP A 267 -19.34 11.81 5.16
C ASP A 267 -19.46 11.92 6.68
N ILE A 268 -18.50 12.60 7.32
CA ILE A 268 -18.44 12.82 8.77
C ILE A 268 -18.79 14.27 9.09
N LYS A 269 -19.97 14.47 9.67
CA LYS A 269 -20.44 15.77 10.16
C LYS A 269 -19.63 16.23 11.36
N SER A 270 -19.42 15.35 12.35
CA SER A 270 -18.65 15.69 13.54
C SER A 270 -18.07 14.46 14.24
N VAL A 271 -17.01 14.68 15.00
CA VAL A 271 -16.46 13.75 15.99
C VAL A 271 -16.41 14.50 17.32
N SER A 272 -16.70 13.82 18.42
CA SER A 272 -16.69 14.41 19.75
C SER A 272 -16.53 13.36 20.84
N VAL A 273 -16.52 13.81 22.09
CA VAL A 273 -16.58 12.97 23.29
C VAL A 273 -17.81 13.41 24.08
N ASN A 274 -18.63 12.46 24.53
CA ASN A 274 -19.82 12.78 25.33
C ASN A 274 -19.47 13.01 26.81
N ALA A 275 -20.48 13.30 27.64
CA ALA A 275 -20.29 13.55 29.07
C ALA A 275 -19.71 12.34 29.85
N GLN A 276 -19.85 11.14 29.32
CA GLN A 276 -19.31 9.89 29.88
C GLN A 276 -17.91 9.57 29.35
N GLN A 277 -17.26 10.51 28.66
CA GLN A 277 -15.97 10.31 28.01
C GLN A 277 -15.99 9.24 26.89
N GLN A 278 -17.14 8.94 26.32
CA GLN A 278 -17.25 7.98 25.21
C GLN A 278 -17.11 8.71 23.88
N PRO A 279 -16.38 8.15 22.89
CA PRO A 279 -16.21 8.78 21.60
C PRO A 279 -17.49 8.65 20.76
N VAL A 280 -17.86 9.75 20.09
CA VAL A 280 -19.08 9.89 19.29
C VAL A 280 -18.70 10.35 17.88
N MET A 281 -19.35 9.77 16.87
CA MET A 281 -19.22 10.17 15.47
C MET A 281 -20.60 10.36 14.85
N VAL A 282 -20.79 11.49 14.17
CA VAL A 282 -22.00 11.79 13.40
C VAL A 282 -21.66 11.67 11.91
N PHE A 283 -22.25 10.70 11.22
CA PHE A 283 -21.85 10.29 9.88
C PHE A 283 -23.02 9.86 8.99
N ARG A 284 -22.80 9.82 7.68
CA ARG A 284 -23.67 9.14 6.72
C ARG A 284 -22.85 8.42 5.66
N MET A 285 -23.49 7.48 4.98
CA MET A 285 -22.89 6.72 3.88
C MET A 285 -23.63 7.03 2.58
N LEU A 286 -22.89 7.05 1.48
CA LEU A 286 -23.42 7.45 0.17
C LEU A 286 -23.14 6.37 -0.88
N GLN A 287 -24.09 6.19 -1.79
CA GLN A 287 -23.94 5.39 -3.01
C GLN A 287 -23.96 6.34 -4.21
N ASP A 288 -22.89 6.32 -5.02
CA ASP A 288 -22.69 7.22 -6.17
C ASP A 288 -22.93 8.70 -5.84
N GLY A 289 -22.48 9.12 -4.65
CA GLY A 289 -22.61 10.50 -4.16
C GLY A 289 -24.00 10.86 -3.59
N VAL A 290 -24.93 9.91 -3.51
CA VAL A 290 -26.27 10.11 -2.94
C VAL A 290 -26.33 9.51 -1.52
N PRO A 291 -26.76 10.26 -0.50
CA PRO A 291 -27.00 9.70 0.84
C PRO A 291 -28.02 8.55 0.80
N THR A 292 -27.60 7.37 1.26
CA THR A 292 -28.44 6.17 1.26
C THR A 292 -28.66 5.70 2.69
N PRO A 293 -29.92 5.67 3.18
CA PRO A 293 -30.22 5.20 4.54
C PRO A 293 -29.75 3.77 4.78
N LEU A 294 -29.29 3.50 6.01
CA LEU A 294 -29.02 2.14 6.47
C LEU A 294 -30.36 1.39 6.67
N ASN A 295 -30.38 0.11 6.36
CA ASN A 295 -31.52 -0.75 6.61
C ASN A 295 -31.86 -0.81 8.11
N ASP A 296 -33.14 -0.85 8.47
CA ASP A 296 -33.54 -1.18 9.84
C ASP A 296 -33.29 -2.67 10.10
N PHE A 297 -32.55 -3.03 11.15
CA PHE A 297 -32.20 -4.44 11.38
C PHE A 297 -33.43 -5.34 11.60
N ALA A 298 -34.49 -4.84 12.25
CA ALA A 298 -35.68 -5.65 12.49
C ALA A 298 -36.42 -5.95 11.18
N ALA A 299 -36.51 -4.96 10.28
CA ALA A 299 -37.20 -5.06 9.00
C ALA A 299 -36.33 -5.52 7.81
N ALA A 300 -35.00 -5.54 7.94
CA ALA A 300 -34.09 -5.86 6.84
C ALA A 300 -34.36 -7.25 6.26
N THR A 301 -34.40 -7.33 4.93
CA THR A 301 -34.52 -8.61 4.22
C THR A 301 -33.13 -9.27 4.17
N PRO A 302 -33.02 -10.60 4.32
CA PRO A 302 -31.75 -11.28 4.12
C PRO A 302 -31.19 -11.06 2.70
N ASN A 303 -29.91 -10.71 2.60
CA ASN A 303 -29.21 -10.59 1.33
C ASN A 303 -29.21 -11.97 0.64
N PRO A 304 -29.64 -12.08 -0.64
CA PRO A 304 -29.73 -13.36 -1.34
C PRO A 304 -28.40 -14.12 -1.46
N ALA A 305 -27.27 -13.42 -1.51
CA ALA A 305 -25.94 -13.99 -1.66
C ALA A 305 -25.38 -14.55 -0.33
N THR A 306 -25.71 -13.91 0.80
CA THR A 306 -25.16 -14.28 2.11
C THR A 306 -26.16 -15.05 2.99
N GLY A 307 -27.46 -14.88 2.77
CA GLY A 307 -28.54 -15.37 3.62
C GLY A 307 -28.66 -14.60 4.95
N GLN A 308 -27.94 -13.50 5.12
CA GLN A 308 -27.90 -12.70 6.34
C GLN A 308 -28.52 -11.32 6.12
N LYS A 309 -29.04 -10.71 7.19
CA LYS A 309 -29.46 -9.31 7.16
C LYS A 309 -28.23 -8.42 7.07
N GLU A 310 -28.27 -7.43 6.18
CA GLU A 310 -27.14 -6.55 5.90
C GLU A 310 -27.52 -5.07 6.01
N ILE A 311 -26.51 -4.25 6.26
CA ILE A 311 -26.67 -2.81 6.49
C ILE A 311 -27.26 -2.09 5.27
N TRP A 312 -27.04 -2.66 4.07
CA TRP A 312 -27.64 -2.27 2.81
C TRP A 312 -27.99 -3.51 1.98
N ASP A 313 -29.06 -3.39 1.19
CA ASP A 313 -29.45 -4.42 0.23
C ASP A 313 -28.34 -4.61 -0.81
N ASN A 314 -28.12 -5.85 -1.23
CA ASN A 314 -27.08 -6.22 -2.21
C ASN A 314 -25.64 -5.89 -1.78
N PHE A 315 -25.42 -5.58 -0.50
CA PHE A 315 -24.10 -5.45 0.08
C PHE A 315 -23.90 -6.45 1.20
N MET A 316 -22.65 -6.72 1.53
CA MET A 316 -22.24 -7.44 2.73
C MET A 316 -21.10 -6.69 3.42
N GLY A 317 -20.98 -6.85 4.74
CA GLY A 317 -19.92 -6.20 5.50
C GLY A 317 -20.25 -4.74 5.86
N ALA A 318 -19.27 -4.01 6.41
CA ALA A 318 -19.41 -2.59 6.76
C ALA A 318 -18.04 -1.92 6.99
N PRO A 319 -17.96 -0.57 7.01
CA PRO A 319 -16.83 0.12 7.63
C PRO A 319 -16.82 -0.06 9.17
N SER A 320 -15.74 0.36 9.83
CA SER A 320 -15.72 0.54 11.28
C SER A 320 -15.66 2.03 11.63
N LEU A 321 -16.26 2.37 12.77
CA LEU A 321 -16.06 3.66 13.41
C LEU A 321 -14.71 3.60 14.13
N TYR A 322 -13.73 4.34 13.63
CA TYR A 322 -12.36 4.34 14.15
C TYR A 322 -12.07 5.66 14.86
N PHE A 323 -11.35 5.60 15.97
CA PHE A 323 -10.89 6.79 16.69
C PHE A 323 -9.45 6.59 17.16
N VAL A 324 -8.62 7.61 16.96
CA VAL A 324 -7.20 7.64 17.36
C VAL A 324 -6.91 8.88 18.18
N PHE A 325 -5.97 8.75 19.11
CA PHE A 325 -5.56 9.82 20.01
C PHE A 325 -4.16 9.52 20.54
N ALA A 326 -3.59 10.50 21.24
CA ALA A 326 -2.38 10.30 22.00
C ALA A 326 -2.65 10.41 23.49
N VAL A 327 -1.93 9.61 24.26
CA VAL A 327 -1.92 9.59 25.72
C VAL A 327 -0.50 9.74 26.24
N PRO A 328 -0.30 10.21 27.48
CA PRO A 328 1.03 10.37 28.04
C PRO A 328 1.93 9.13 27.90
N GLN A 329 3.17 9.34 27.46
CA GLN A 329 4.18 8.30 27.25
C GLN A 329 5.58 8.92 27.33
N ASP A 330 6.57 8.17 27.83
CA ASP A 330 7.99 8.60 27.86
C ASP A 330 8.22 9.95 28.58
N GLY A 331 7.34 10.32 29.53
CA GLY A 331 7.38 11.61 30.23
C GLY A 331 6.74 12.79 29.48
N PHE A 332 6.32 12.58 28.22
CA PHE A 332 5.54 13.56 27.47
C PHE A 332 4.08 13.51 27.91
N THR A 333 3.56 14.62 28.43
CA THR A 333 2.13 14.75 28.78
C THR A 333 1.24 14.97 27.56
N THR A 334 1.82 15.49 26.46
CA THR A 334 1.11 15.80 25.21
C THR A 334 1.93 15.33 24.00
N PRO A 335 2.01 14.01 23.75
CA PRO A 335 2.78 13.49 22.63
C PRO A 335 2.28 13.98 21.27
N SER A 336 3.19 14.12 20.33
CA SER A 336 2.92 14.57 18.95
C SER A 336 2.56 13.44 17.99
N ASP A 337 2.63 12.18 18.42
CA ASP A 337 2.32 11.01 17.61
C ASP A 337 1.20 10.19 18.29
N PHE A 338 0.31 9.60 17.48
CA PHE A 338 -0.73 8.72 18.01
C PHE A 338 -0.09 7.49 18.66
N ASN A 339 -0.58 7.11 19.84
CA ASN A 339 -0.19 5.89 20.55
C ASN A 339 -1.38 5.12 21.13
N ALA A 340 -2.61 5.55 20.83
CA ALA A 340 -3.84 4.91 21.24
C ALA A 340 -4.87 4.89 20.10
N THR A 341 -5.62 3.80 20.01
CA THR A 341 -6.69 3.61 19.03
C THR A 341 -7.82 2.78 19.60
N VAL A 342 -9.04 3.05 19.15
CA VAL A 342 -10.26 2.30 19.45
C VAL A 342 -11.13 2.21 18.22
N SER A 343 -11.91 1.14 18.10
CA SER A 343 -12.80 0.96 16.96
C SER A 343 -13.98 0.08 17.28
N GLY A 344 -15.12 0.36 16.63
CA GLY A 344 -16.28 -0.52 16.62
C GLY A 344 -16.71 -0.83 15.19
N TYR A 345 -16.90 -2.12 14.91
CA TYR A 345 -17.36 -2.56 13.58
C TYR A 345 -18.84 -2.20 13.41
N LEU A 346 -19.15 -1.35 12.43
CA LEU A 346 -20.49 -0.74 12.33
C LEU A 346 -21.58 -1.80 12.18
N ARG A 347 -21.31 -2.91 11.49
CA ARG A 347 -22.28 -4.00 11.33
C ARG A 347 -22.69 -4.64 12.66
N THR A 348 -21.74 -4.84 13.58
CA THR A 348 -22.04 -5.45 14.89
C THR A 348 -22.67 -4.46 15.86
N ILE A 349 -22.40 -3.16 15.69
CA ILE A 349 -23.15 -2.10 16.40
C ILE A 349 -24.60 -2.06 15.89
N TRP A 350 -24.77 -2.06 14.57
CA TRP A 350 -26.06 -2.00 13.89
C TRP A 350 -27.01 -3.15 14.27
N ASN A 351 -26.50 -4.38 14.35
CA ASN A 351 -27.29 -5.54 14.74
C ASN A 351 -27.33 -5.82 16.26
N GLY A 352 -26.68 -4.97 17.07
CA GLY A 352 -26.64 -5.09 18.53
C GLY A 352 -25.79 -6.24 19.08
N SER A 353 -24.91 -6.86 18.26
CA SER A 353 -24.07 -8.00 18.67
C SER A 353 -22.65 -7.63 19.10
N ALA A 354 -22.26 -6.36 19.03
CA ALA A 354 -20.94 -5.90 19.41
C ALA A 354 -20.62 -6.20 20.88
N THR A 355 -19.35 -6.52 21.18
CA THR A 355 -18.86 -6.87 22.53
C THR A 355 -17.53 -6.16 22.85
N GLY A 356 -17.17 -6.11 24.14
CA GLY A 356 -15.91 -5.50 24.60
C GLY A 356 -15.79 -4.00 24.30
N SER A 357 -14.62 -3.55 23.87
CA SER A 357 -14.37 -2.18 23.43
C SER A 357 -15.06 -1.81 22.11
N GLY A 358 -15.62 -2.80 21.40
CA GLY A 358 -16.39 -2.58 20.18
C GLY A 358 -17.87 -2.28 20.43
N VAL A 359 -18.37 -2.43 21.67
CA VAL A 359 -19.78 -2.14 22.01
C VAL A 359 -20.09 -0.68 21.69
N GLY A 360 -21.21 -0.45 21.01
CA GLY A 360 -21.68 0.88 20.71
C GLY A 360 -23.18 0.96 20.55
N SER A 361 -23.67 2.19 20.40
CA SER A 361 -25.04 2.51 20.01
C SER A 361 -25.05 3.25 18.67
N LEU A 362 -26.16 3.13 17.95
CA LEU A 362 -26.41 3.83 16.70
C LEU A 362 -27.81 4.46 16.78
N SER A 363 -27.90 5.77 16.56
CA SER A 363 -29.19 6.46 16.50
C SER A 363 -29.94 6.16 15.19
N ALA A 364 -31.23 6.50 15.15
CA ALA A 364 -31.91 6.76 13.86
C ALA A 364 -31.24 7.96 13.15
N PRO A 365 -31.35 8.07 11.81
CA PRO A 365 -30.81 9.22 11.10
C PRO A 365 -31.54 10.52 11.49
N ASP A 366 -30.80 11.64 11.53
CA ASP A 366 -31.37 12.98 11.61
C ASP A 366 -32.08 13.39 10.29
N ALA A 367 -32.64 14.59 10.25
CA ALA A 367 -33.36 15.09 9.06
C ALA A 367 -32.47 15.21 7.80
N ASP A 368 -31.15 15.27 7.97
CA ASP A 368 -30.16 15.37 6.89
C ASP A 368 -29.56 13.99 6.52
N GLY A 369 -30.05 12.92 7.17
CA GLY A 369 -29.62 11.54 6.95
C GLY A 369 -28.38 11.11 7.76
N TYR A 370 -27.96 11.88 8.78
CA TYR A 370 -26.81 11.52 9.60
C TYR A 370 -27.18 10.66 10.81
N TYR A 371 -26.43 9.58 10.98
CA TYR A 371 -26.47 8.70 12.13
C TYR A 371 -25.47 9.15 13.19
N THR A 372 -25.81 8.99 14.47
CA THR A 372 -24.89 9.18 15.59
C THR A 372 -24.47 7.81 16.12
N GLY A 373 -23.20 7.45 15.90
CA GLY A 373 -22.57 6.28 16.47
C GLY A 373 -21.78 6.64 17.73
N THR A 374 -21.94 5.88 18.81
CA THR A 374 -21.18 6.06 20.07
C THR A 374 -20.55 4.74 20.47
N LEU A 375 -19.24 4.69 20.75
CA LEU A 375 -18.61 3.50 21.32
C LEU A 375 -18.79 3.50 22.84
N THR A 376 -19.83 2.84 23.32
CA THR A 376 -20.20 2.85 24.74
C THR A 376 -19.32 1.96 25.61
N GLY A 377 -18.60 1.00 25.01
CA GLY A 377 -17.60 0.16 25.68
C GLY A 377 -16.24 0.83 25.91
N VAL A 378 -16.10 2.11 25.55
CA VAL A 378 -14.83 2.85 25.54
C VAL A 378 -14.93 4.11 26.39
N THR A 379 -13.87 4.39 27.14
CA THR A 379 -13.68 5.66 27.85
C THR A 379 -12.38 6.31 27.39
N ILE A 380 -12.47 7.48 26.77
CA ILE A 380 -11.32 8.31 26.40
C ILE A 380 -10.81 9.03 27.65
N PRO A 381 -9.52 8.92 28.01
CA PRO A 381 -8.99 9.61 29.18
C PRO A 381 -8.99 11.13 28.94
N THR A 382 -9.20 11.91 30.00
CA THR A 382 -9.18 13.39 29.91
C THR A 382 -7.82 13.96 29.57
N SER A 383 -6.75 13.19 29.76
CA SER A 383 -5.38 13.50 29.32
C SER A 383 -5.15 13.28 27.82
N ALA A 384 -6.11 12.68 27.10
CA ALA A 384 -5.96 12.43 25.68
C ALA A 384 -5.83 13.76 24.90
N VAL A 385 -4.98 13.73 23.88
CA VAL A 385 -4.84 14.82 22.90
C VAL A 385 -5.01 14.26 21.48
N MET A 386 -5.22 15.16 20.52
CA MET A 386 -5.35 14.84 19.09
C MET A 386 -6.47 13.87 18.71
N LEU A 387 -7.51 13.73 19.54
CA LEU A 387 -8.61 12.82 19.22
C LEU A 387 -9.17 13.12 17.82
N THR A 388 -9.13 12.10 16.97
CA THR A 388 -9.55 12.15 15.57
C THR A 388 -10.35 10.89 15.28
N GLY A 389 -11.50 11.04 14.63
CA GLY A 389 -12.36 9.93 14.24
C GLY A 389 -12.40 9.76 12.72
N GLY A 390 -12.66 8.55 12.23
CA GLY A 390 -12.73 8.28 10.80
C GLY A 390 -13.52 7.03 10.42
N MET A 391 -13.90 6.97 9.14
CA MET A 391 -14.60 5.85 8.50
C MET A 391 -13.86 5.37 7.24
N GLY A 392 -14.16 4.14 6.82
CA GLY A 392 -13.44 3.42 5.76
C GLY A 392 -12.43 2.39 6.28
N TYR A 393 -12.29 2.29 7.60
CA TYR A 393 -11.37 1.36 8.25
C TYR A 393 -12.09 0.06 8.60
N SER A 394 -12.02 -0.95 7.76
CA SER A 394 -12.42 -2.32 8.12
C SER A 394 -11.50 -3.27 7.44
N TYR A 395 -10.85 -4.15 8.18
CA TYR A 395 -10.11 -5.19 7.50
C TYR A 395 -9.77 -6.41 8.34
N ASN A 396 -10.58 -7.44 8.16
CA ASN A 396 -10.25 -8.83 8.42
C ASN A 396 -11.35 -9.69 7.78
N CYS A 397 -11.03 -10.51 6.78
CA CYS A 397 -12.04 -11.30 6.06
C CYS A 397 -12.78 -12.33 6.93
N THR A 398 -12.31 -12.57 8.16
CA THR A 398 -12.93 -13.48 9.13
C THR A 398 -13.67 -12.76 10.25
N SER A 399 -13.59 -11.42 10.38
CA SER A 399 -14.21 -10.70 11.51
C SER A 399 -14.71 -9.28 11.23
N THR A 400 -14.07 -8.53 10.33
CA THR A 400 -14.46 -7.16 9.94
C THR A 400 -14.40 -7.04 8.42
N LEU A 401 -15.31 -7.76 7.75
CA LEU A 401 -15.36 -7.80 6.29
C LEU A 401 -15.68 -6.38 5.76
N PRO A 402 -14.91 -5.88 4.76
CA PRO A 402 -15.20 -4.62 4.11
C PRO A 402 -16.58 -4.62 3.45
N LEU A 403 -17.15 -3.43 3.29
CA LEU A 403 -18.41 -3.28 2.56
C LEU A 403 -18.22 -3.67 1.09
N THR A 404 -18.93 -4.72 0.66
CA THR A 404 -18.74 -5.38 -0.64
C THR A 404 -20.07 -5.55 -1.34
N GLN A 405 -20.17 -5.15 -2.61
CA GLN A 405 -21.36 -5.31 -3.44
C GLN A 405 -21.49 -6.77 -3.91
N THR A 406 -22.68 -7.36 -3.82
CA THR A 406 -22.90 -8.81 -3.99
C THR A 406 -23.78 -9.19 -5.18
N ASN A 407 -24.36 -8.22 -5.89
CA ASN A 407 -25.35 -8.45 -6.95
C ASN A 407 -24.81 -8.30 -8.38
N LEU A 408 -23.49 -8.33 -8.57
CA LEU A 408 -22.88 -8.29 -9.90
C LEU A 408 -22.54 -9.70 -10.37
N ALA A 409 -23.10 -10.12 -11.50
CA ALA A 409 -22.99 -11.49 -12.00
C ALA A 409 -21.53 -11.89 -12.32
N GLU A 410 -20.70 -10.94 -12.77
CA GLU A 410 -19.28 -11.15 -13.07
C GLU A 410 -18.42 -11.39 -11.82
N TYR A 411 -18.91 -11.01 -10.63
CA TYR A 411 -18.18 -11.08 -9.36
C TYR A 411 -18.97 -11.92 -8.34
N PRO A 412 -19.21 -13.22 -8.61
CA PRO A 412 -20.12 -14.05 -7.85
C PRO A 412 -19.64 -14.24 -6.40
N VAL A 413 -20.58 -14.19 -5.45
CA VAL A 413 -20.30 -14.50 -4.05
C VAL A 413 -20.37 -16.00 -3.83
N THR A 414 -19.34 -16.56 -3.19
CA THR A 414 -19.22 -18.00 -2.93
C THR A 414 -19.01 -18.31 -1.44
N ALA A 415 -19.26 -19.56 -1.06
CA ALA A 415 -18.91 -20.06 0.25
C ALA A 415 -17.38 -20.22 0.39
N PRO A 416 -16.81 -20.08 1.60
CA PRO A 416 -15.40 -20.28 1.82
C PRO A 416 -15.04 -21.75 1.53
N THR A 417 -13.89 -21.98 0.90
CA THR A 417 -13.41 -23.34 0.64
C THR A 417 -12.59 -23.90 1.81
N ALA A 418 -12.13 -23.06 2.74
CA ALA A 418 -11.46 -23.48 3.97
C ALA A 418 -12.48 -24.07 4.97
N SER A 419 -12.26 -25.32 5.42
CA SER A 419 -13.18 -26.05 6.30
C SER A 419 -12.60 -26.34 7.68
N PRO A 420 -13.35 -26.03 8.75
CA PRO A 420 -13.95 -24.72 8.95
C PRO A 420 -12.82 -23.76 9.32
N ALA A 421 -12.74 -22.55 8.74
CA ALA A 421 -11.93 -21.52 9.41
C ALA A 421 -12.50 -21.41 10.84
N PRO A 422 -11.77 -21.79 11.92
CA PRO A 422 -12.38 -21.90 13.25
C PRO A 422 -12.98 -20.56 13.72
N ALA A 423 -12.48 -19.46 13.17
CA ALA A 423 -12.99 -18.10 13.34
C ALA A 423 -14.39 -17.85 12.73
N CYS A 424 -14.78 -18.58 11.67
CA CYS A 424 -16.08 -18.43 11.01
C CYS A 424 -17.23 -19.14 11.73
N ALA A 425 -16.96 -20.27 12.37
CA ALA A 425 -17.95 -21.02 13.14
C ALA A 425 -18.18 -20.45 14.55
N ALA A 426 -17.16 -19.80 15.13
CA ALA A 426 -17.19 -19.31 16.51
C ALA A 426 -17.97 -17.99 16.71
N ASN A 427 -18.35 -17.29 15.64
CA ASN A 427 -19.09 -16.03 15.72
C ASN A 427 -20.28 -16.06 14.75
N ALA A 428 -21.49 -16.30 15.28
CA ALA A 428 -22.74 -16.35 14.52
C ALA A 428 -23.05 -15.07 13.70
N ASN A 429 -22.31 -13.98 13.93
CA ASN A 429 -22.46 -12.72 13.21
C ASN A 429 -21.47 -12.53 12.05
N ASN A 430 -20.48 -13.41 11.85
CA ASN A 430 -19.46 -13.20 10.82
C ASN A 430 -19.92 -13.72 9.45
N ILE A 431 -19.92 -12.82 8.47
CA ILE A 431 -20.05 -13.18 7.06
C ILE A 431 -18.68 -13.67 6.61
N CYS A 432 -18.51 -14.99 6.55
CA CYS A 432 -17.37 -15.58 5.86
C CYS A 432 -17.82 -15.95 4.46
N LYS A 433 -17.72 -14.99 3.54
CA LYS A 433 -18.04 -15.17 2.12
C LYS A 433 -16.90 -14.61 1.29
N GLN A 434 -16.69 -15.23 0.14
CA GLN A 434 -15.73 -14.77 -0.85
C GLN A 434 -16.48 -14.16 -2.04
N GLY A 435 -15.80 -13.29 -2.76
CA GLY A 435 -16.34 -12.66 -3.95
C GLY A 435 -17.18 -11.42 -3.68
N GLY A 436 -17.92 -10.99 -4.70
CA GLY A 436 -18.46 -9.63 -4.76
C GLY A 436 -17.41 -8.59 -5.16
N LEU A 437 -17.85 -7.37 -5.45
CA LEU A 437 -16.98 -6.28 -5.88
C LEU A 437 -16.88 -5.21 -4.80
N ILE A 438 -15.65 -4.82 -4.48
CA ILE A 438 -15.33 -3.62 -3.71
C ILE A 438 -14.89 -2.58 -4.73
N VAL A 439 -15.67 -1.51 -4.87
CA VAL A 439 -15.15 -0.25 -5.40
C VAL A 439 -14.53 0.47 -4.22
N ILE A 440 -13.24 0.81 -4.32
CA ILE A 440 -12.51 1.40 -3.20
C ILE A 440 -13.22 2.67 -2.75
N ALA A 441 -13.53 2.72 -1.45
CA ALA A 441 -14.10 3.89 -0.81
C ALA A 441 -12.97 4.63 -0.09
N PRO A 442 -12.65 5.87 -0.46
CA PRO A 442 -11.65 6.65 0.25
C PRO A 442 -12.00 6.79 1.72
N ASN A 443 -11.00 6.60 2.58
CA ASN A 443 -11.14 6.92 3.99
C ASN A 443 -11.49 8.40 4.17
N VAL A 444 -12.27 8.68 5.21
CA VAL A 444 -12.53 10.05 5.65
C VAL A 444 -12.24 10.16 7.14
N ASN A 445 -11.70 11.30 7.55
CA ASN A 445 -11.38 11.57 8.93
C ASN A 445 -11.78 12.99 9.34
N LYS A 446 -11.95 13.19 10.64
CA LYS A 446 -12.28 14.49 11.23
C LYS A 446 -11.75 14.59 12.65
N VAL A 447 -11.11 15.72 12.96
CA VAL A 447 -10.65 16.03 14.31
C VAL A 447 -11.87 16.24 15.22
N ALA A 448 -11.79 15.71 16.44
CA ALA A 448 -12.86 15.84 17.42
C ALA A 448 -13.04 17.29 17.88
N THR A 449 -14.29 17.66 18.15
CA THR A 449 -14.63 18.99 18.69
C THR A 449 -13.91 19.22 20.01
N GLY A 450 -13.18 20.34 20.13
CA GLY A 450 -12.38 20.66 21.31
C GLY A 450 -10.96 20.10 21.31
N PHE A 451 -10.55 19.38 20.26
CA PHE A 451 -9.19 18.86 20.09
C PHE A 451 -8.46 19.58 18.95
N THR A 452 -7.13 19.60 19.03
CA THR A 452 -6.25 19.99 17.92
C THR A 452 -5.75 18.73 17.23
N GLY A 453 -5.87 18.65 15.90
CA GLY A 453 -5.46 17.48 15.14
C GLY A 453 -3.95 17.25 15.14
N ARG A 454 -3.53 16.05 14.75
CA ARG A 454 -2.11 15.76 14.47
C ARG A 454 -1.63 16.60 13.29
N ARG A 455 -0.37 17.05 13.34
CA ARG A 455 0.29 17.77 12.23
C ARG A 455 0.10 17.06 10.88
N ALA A 456 -0.17 17.83 9.84
CA ALA A 456 -0.15 17.33 8.47
C ALA A 456 1.31 17.17 8.00
N ILE A 457 1.61 16.04 7.35
CA ILE A 457 2.97 15.71 6.87
C ILE A 457 2.95 15.34 5.39
N VAL A 458 1.93 14.57 4.99
CA VAL A 458 1.69 14.10 3.62
C VAL A 458 0.25 14.43 3.24
N GLU A 459 -0.07 14.33 1.96
CA GLU A 459 -1.44 14.37 1.43
C GLU A 459 -1.68 13.15 0.54
N ASP A 460 -2.87 12.56 0.61
CA ASP A 460 -3.18 11.33 -0.12
C ASP A 460 -3.05 11.49 -1.64
N ALA A 461 -3.41 12.68 -2.15
CA ALA A 461 -3.27 13.02 -3.56
C ALA A 461 -1.84 12.83 -4.09
N ARG A 462 -0.80 13.00 -3.26
CA ARG A 462 0.61 12.76 -3.64
C ARG A 462 0.91 11.27 -3.80
N CYS A 463 0.42 10.44 -2.88
CA CYS A 463 0.52 8.98 -2.98
C CYS A 463 -0.19 8.45 -4.23
N ASN A 464 -1.40 8.96 -4.48
CA ASN A 464 -2.24 8.55 -5.62
C ASN A 464 -1.68 8.99 -6.98
N LYS A 465 -0.73 9.95 -7.03
CA LYS A 465 0.03 10.20 -8.25
C LYS A 465 0.81 8.97 -8.71
N CYS A 466 1.26 8.09 -7.82
CA CYS A 466 1.92 6.84 -8.18
C CYS A 466 1.00 5.63 -8.07
N HIS A 467 0.12 5.60 -7.06
CA HIS A 467 -0.65 4.41 -6.70
C HIS A 467 -2.10 4.37 -7.22
N GLN A 468 -2.57 5.43 -7.91
CA GLN A 468 -3.97 5.64 -8.33
C GLN A 468 -4.94 5.75 -7.14
N GLU A 469 -5.21 4.63 -6.49
CA GLU A 469 -5.87 4.55 -5.19
C GLU A 469 -4.99 3.67 -4.31
N LEU A 470 -4.38 4.30 -3.30
CA LEU A 470 -3.47 3.63 -2.39
C LEU A 470 -4.19 2.44 -1.73
N GLY A 471 -3.90 1.21 -2.11
CA GLY A 471 -4.63 0.05 -1.54
C GLY A 471 -4.61 -1.16 -2.44
N THR A 472 -4.48 -0.90 -3.73
CA THR A 472 -4.56 -1.90 -4.79
C THR A 472 -3.33 -1.88 -5.67
N PHE A 473 -2.48 -2.89 -5.46
CA PHE A 473 -1.38 -3.20 -6.36
C PHE A 473 -1.76 -4.33 -7.32
N THR A 474 -0.86 -4.67 -8.24
CA THR A 474 -1.05 -5.63 -9.34
C THR A 474 -1.60 -6.99 -8.91
N GLU A 475 -1.08 -7.58 -7.83
CA GLU A 475 -1.46 -8.95 -7.42
C GLU A 475 -1.80 -9.10 -5.93
N ASP A 476 -1.37 -8.15 -5.09
CA ASP A 476 -1.67 -8.12 -3.66
C ASP A 476 -2.21 -6.74 -3.24
N ALA A 477 -3.46 -6.69 -2.78
CA ALA A 477 -4.01 -5.47 -2.20
C ALA A 477 -3.57 -5.36 -0.73
N PHE A 478 -2.82 -4.31 -0.38
CA PHE A 478 -2.57 -4.05 1.03
C PHE A 478 -3.89 -3.71 1.69
N HIS A 479 -4.14 -4.29 2.86
CA HIS A 479 -5.39 -4.06 3.58
C HIS A 479 -6.69 -4.28 2.76
N ALA A 480 -6.64 -5.07 1.67
CA ALA A 480 -7.72 -5.28 0.70
C ALA A 480 -8.29 -3.98 0.11
N GLY A 481 -7.41 -3.04 -0.22
CA GLY A 481 -7.83 -1.75 -0.74
C GLY A 481 -8.50 -0.86 0.30
N GLN A 482 -8.57 -1.30 1.56
CA GLN A 482 -9.04 -0.49 2.69
C GLN A 482 -7.85 0.20 3.34
N ARG A 483 -8.09 1.17 4.23
CA ARG A 483 -7.00 1.94 4.88
C ARG A 483 -6.13 2.66 3.85
N ASN A 484 -6.80 3.26 2.87
CA ASN A 484 -6.29 3.73 1.59
C ASN A 484 -5.93 5.22 1.55
N ASP A 485 -5.69 5.83 2.72
CA ASP A 485 -5.35 7.24 2.84
C ASP A 485 -4.00 7.38 3.53
N GLY A 486 -3.02 7.92 2.81
CA GLY A 486 -1.65 8.13 3.30
C GLY A 486 -1.56 8.95 4.59
N THR A 487 -2.54 9.83 4.86
CA THR A 487 -2.60 10.63 6.10
C THR A 487 -3.00 9.80 7.33
N THR A 488 -3.50 8.59 7.11
CA THR A 488 -4.15 7.75 8.12
C THR A 488 -3.34 6.51 8.48
N CYS A 489 -2.24 6.22 7.77
CA CYS A 489 -1.36 5.08 8.09
C CYS A 489 -0.90 5.11 9.55
N SER A 490 -0.59 6.30 10.09
CA SER A 490 -0.17 6.49 11.49
C SER A 490 -1.23 6.15 12.53
N TRP A 491 -2.46 5.83 12.13
CA TRP A 491 -3.53 5.38 13.03
C TRP A 491 -3.29 3.95 13.50
N CYS A 492 -2.68 3.13 12.64
CA CYS A 492 -2.33 1.74 12.92
C CYS A 492 -0.82 1.54 13.02
N HIS A 493 -0.05 2.27 12.22
CA HIS A 493 1.41 2.24 12.16
C HIS A 493 1.99 3.35 13.02
N THR A 494 1.82 3.18 14.33
CA THR A 494 2.27 4.12 15.37
C THR A 494 3.74 3.90 15.73
N PRO A 495 4.39 4.86 16.44
CA PRO A 495 5.77 4.70 16.90
C PRO A 495 6.01 3.45 17.75
N ASN A 496 4.97 2.89 18.39
CA ASN A 496 5.11 1.71 19.24
C ASN A 496 5.01 0.38 18.47
N ARG A 497 4.67 0.41 17.18
CA ARG A 497 4.49 -0.81 16.39
C ARG A 497 5.81 -1.28 15.81
N ALA A 498 6.11 -2.56 16.05
CA ALA A 498 7.33 -3.21 15.59
C ALA A 498 7.06 -4.66 15.21
N SER A 499 7.89 -5.22 14.35
CA SER A 499 7.83 -6.63 13.95
C SER A 499 9.19 -7.09 13.41
N SER A 500 9.63 -8.28 13.80
CA SER A 500 10.90 -8.87 13.34
C SER A 500 12.13 -7.96 13.52
N GLY A 501 12.17 -7.17 14.60
CA GLY A 501 13.24 -6.21 14.85
C GLY A 501 13.21 -4.97 13.94
N TRP A 502 12.19 -4.81 13.11
CA TRP A 502 11.95 -3.61 12.30
C TRP A 502 10.85 -2.75 12.91
N SER A 503 10.99 -1.43 12.80
CA SER A 503 9.87 -0.53 13.14
C SER A 503 8.80 -0.63 12.06
N ALA A 504 7.56 -0.77 12.50
CA ALA A 504 6.39 -0.72 11.64
C ALA A 504 5.69 0.64 11.74
N ASP A 505 6.36 1.68 12.25
CA ASP A 505 5.88 3.07 12.22
C ASP A 505 5.82 3.57 10.76
N SER A 506 4.76 4.33 10.45
CA SER A 506 4.53 4.87 9.10
C SER A 506 5.68 5.71 8.58
N VAL A 507 6.38 6.44 9.44
CA VAL A 507 7.53 7.24 9.02
C VAL A 507 8.72 6.37 8.66
N TYR A 508 8.91 5.22 9.30
CA TYR A 508 10.05 4.35 9.01
C TYR A 508 9.79 3.47 7.77
N PHE A 509 8.71 2.69 7.77
CA PHE A 509 8.52 1.68 6.72
C PHE A 509 8.28 2.31 5.34
N VAL A 510 7.57 3.45 5.26
CA VAL A 510 7.33 4.12 3.97
C VAL A 510 8.66 4.52 3.34
N HIS A 511 9.57 5.08 4.11
CA HIS A 511 10.91 5.41 3.62
C HIS A 511 11.73 4.16 3.33
N ALA A 512 11.73 3.16 4.21
CA ALA A 512 12.56 1.96 4.06
C ALA A 512 12.18 1.12 2.82
N ILE A 513 10.90 1.02 2.48
CA ILE A 513 10.42 0.33 1.26
C ILE A 513 10.82 1.12 0.02
N HIS A 514 10.51 2.42 -0.03
CA HIS A 514 10.81 3.23 -1.22
C HIS A 514 12.31 3.50 -1.40
N ALA A 515 13.12 3.40 -0.35
CA ALA A 515 14.57 3.47 -0.42
C ALA A 515 15.25 2.10 -0.53
N GLY A 516 14.50 1.03 -0.79
CA GLY A 516 14.97 -0.36 -0.81
C GLY A 516 16.30 -0.53 -1.53
N ALA A 517 16.37 -0.09 -2.79
CA ALA A 517 17.58 -0.16 -3.62
C ALA A 517 18.75 0.73 -3.15
N LYS A 518 18.51 1.77 -2.34
CA LYS A 518 19.54 2.68 -1.82
C LYS A 518 20.17 2.19 -0.51
N ARG A 519 19.44 1.40 0.27
CA ARG A 519 19.89 0.94 1.59
C ARG A 519 21.10 0.02 1.47
N SER A 520 22.06 0.18 2.37
CA SER A 520 23.21 -0.73 2.47
C SER A 520 22.86 -2.06 3.15
N THR A 521 21.77 -2.08 3.91
CA THR A 521 21.18 -3.27 4.52
C THR A 521 19.77 -3.45 4.00
N GLU A 522 19.53 -4.59 3.36
CA GLU A 522 18.24 -4.94 2.81
C GLU A 522 17.14 -4.88 3.87
N PHE A 523 16.02 -4.26 3.50
CA PHE A 523 14.85 -4.20 4.36
C PHE A 523 14.04 -5.49 4.19
N THR A 524 14.26 -6.48 5.05
CA THR A 524 13.65 -7.82 4.97
C THR A 524 12.32 -7.95 5.73
N TRP A 525 11.70 -6.82 6.10
CA TRP A 525 10.47 -6.82 6.87
C TRP A 525 9.36 -7.60 6.16
N HIS A 526 8.73 -8.55 6.85
CA HIS A 526 7.70 -9.43 6.29
C HIS A 526 8.14 -10.24 5.04
N ALA A 527 9.44 -10.54 4.89
CA ALA A 527 9.91 -11.42 3.82
C ALA A 527 9.07 -12.70 3.73
N SER A 528 8.60 -13.02 2.52
CA SER A 528 7.75 -14.19 2.24
C SER A 528 8.57 -15.45 1.96
N THR A 529 9.84 -15.28 1.58
CA THR A 529 10.82 -16.34 1.32
C THR A 529 12.17 -15.98 1.97
N PRO A 530 13.12 -16.93 2.06
CA PRO A 530 14.48 -16.64 2.55
C PRO A 530 15.33 -15.74 1.64
N THR A 531 14.79 -15.29 0.51
CA THR A 531 15.49 -14.42 -0.45
C THR A 531 14.73 -13.14 -0.76
N ALA A 532 13.46 -13.04 -0.34
CA ALA A 532 12.65 -11.85 -0.57
C ALA A 532 13.12 -10.71 0.33
N SER A 533 13.19 -9.50 -0.21
CA SER A 533 13.41 -8.28 0.54
C SER A 533 12.88 -7.10 -0.24
N PHE A 534 12.65 -5.96 0.42
CA PHE A 534 12.27 -4.75 -0.31
C PHE A 534 13.43 -4.12 -1.09
N ALA A 535 14.62 -4.73 -1.13
CA ALA A 535 15.74 -4.23 -1.94
C ALA A 535 15.46 -4.29 -3.44
N GLU A 536 14.54 -5.17 -3.87
CA GLU A 536 14.07 -5.27 -5.26
C GLU A 536 13.15 -4.11 -5.67
N VAL A 537 12.57 -3.39 -4.71
CA VAL A 537 11.72 -2.23 -4.97
C VAL A 537 12.56 -1.05 -5.44
N LYS A 538 12.43 -0.70 -6.72
CA LYS A 538 13.05 0.48 -7.33
C LYS A 538 12.07 1.65 -7.32
N TYR A 539 12.48 2.78 -6.74
CA TYR A 539 11.65 3.99 -6.75
C TYR A 539 11.59 4.59 -8.16
N PRO A 540 10.39 4.80 -8.75
CA PRO A 540 10.28 5.23 -10.15
C PRO A 540 10.76 6.66 -10.39
N GLY A 541 10.66 7.53 -9.39
CA GLY A 541 11.02 8.94 -9.50
C GLY A 541 12.40 9.25 -8.94
N VAL A 542 12.57 10.50 -8.50
CA VAL A 542 13.78 10.96 -7.81
C VAL A 542 13.57 10.79 -6.31
N LEU A 543 14.32 9.88 -5.69
CA LEU A 543 14.06 9.43 -4.31
C LEU A 543 14.24 10.54 -3.27
N ASN A 544 15.16 11.48 -3.53
CA ASN A 544 15.41 12.63 -2.65
C ASN A 544 14.38 13.76 -2.81
N PHE A 545 13.46 13.69 -3.80
CA PHE A 545 12.41 14.70 -3.97
C PHE A 545 11.34 14.53 -2.88
N CYS A 546 11.59 15.12 -1.72
CA CYS A 546 10.77 14.98 -0.51
C CYS A 546 9.31 15.40 -0.75
N GLU A 547 9.10 16.46 -1.55
CA GLU A 547 7.79 16.97 -1.92
C GLU A 547 7.05 16.04 -2.92
N GLY A 548 7.65 14.93 -3.33
CA GLY A 548 6.94 13.85 -4.00
C GLY A 548 5.84 13.27 -3.12
N CYS A 549 6.07 13.21 -1.80
CA CYS A 549 5.14 12.67 -0.79
C CYS A 549 4.72 13.71 0.26
N HIS A 550 5.65 14.57 0.68
CA HIS A 550 5.42 15.52 1.75
C HIS A 550 4.73 16.79 1.28
N ILE A 551 3.91 17.38 2.16
CA ILE A 551 3.46 18.76 1.98
C ILE A 551 4.66 19.73 2.19
N PRO A 552 4.66 20.91 1.55
CA PRO A 552 5.76 21.85 1.67
C PRO A 552 6.12 22.17 3.13
N GLY A 553 7.41 22.11 3.42
CA GLY A 553 7.99 22.44 4.72
C GLY A 553 7.77 21.44 5.86
N ALA A 554 7.03 20.34 5.65
CA ALA A 554 6.81 19.33 6.69
C ALA A 554 8.03 18.43 6.95
N TYR A 555 8.82 18.15 5.91
CA TYR A 555 9.97 17.25 5.96
C TYR A 555 11.24 17.91 6.55
N ASN A 556 11.38 19.23 6.42
CA ASN A 556 12.52 20.00 6.94
C ASN A 556 12.16 20.92 8.11
N PHE A 557 10.94 20.80 8.65
CA PHE A 557 10.42 21.59 9.76
C PHE A 557 10.41 23.11 9.52
N SER A 558 10.32 23.55 8.26
CA SER A 558 10.11 24.98 7.94
C SER A 558 8.65 25.42 8.08
N ASN A 559 7.72 24.46 8.18
CA ASN A 559 6.34 24.78 8.56
C ASN A 559 6.17 24.78 10.09
N ALA A 560 5.38 25.75 10.58
CA ALA A 560 5.24 26.00 12.02
C ALA A 560 4.60 24.82 12.77
N ASP A 561 3.66 24.11 12.14
CA ASP A 561 2.96 22.97 12.77
C ASP A 561 3.90 21.78 13.02
N SER A 562 4.83 21.50 12.10
CA SER A 562 5.81 20.43 12.27
C SER A 562 6.92 20.84 13.23
N GLU A 563 7.36 22.10 13.18
CA GLU A 563 8.34 22.66 14.09
C GLU A 563 7.85 22.61 15.54
N ALA A 564 6.63 23.08 15.81
CA ALA A 564 6.05 23.12 17.14
C ALA A 564 5.89 21.74 17.81
N GLN A 565 5.87 20.67 17.00
CA GLN A 565 5.64 19.30 17.45
C GLN A 565 6.94 18.48 17.53
N LEU A 566 8.11 19.05 17.19
CA LEU A 566 9.41 18.38 17.35
C LEU A 566 9.70 17.92 18.79
N PRO A 567 9.48 18.75 19.84
CA PRO A 567 9.89 18.40 21.20
C PRO A 567 9.18 17.20 21.81
N ASN A 568 7.97 16.86 21.32
CA ASN A 568 7.10 15.84 21.90
C ASN A 568 6.92 14.61 21.00
N ARG A 569 7.83 14.38 20.04
CA ARG A 569 7.79 13.19 19.19
C ARG A 569 8.22 11.94 19.97
N LEU A 570 7.47 10.85 19.81
CA LEU A 570 7.74 9.60 20.51
C LEU A 570 8.88 8.82 19.86
N TYR A 571 9.63 8.05 20.65
CA TYR A 571 10.65 7.15 20.13
C TYR A 571 10.01 6.00 19.36
N ARG A 572 10.65 5.58 18.26
CA ARG A 572 10.14 4.48 17.42
C ARG A 572 10.66 3.17 17.98
N THR A 573 9.76 2.26 18.31
CA THR A 573 10.09 0.90 18.73
C THR A 573 10.47 0.07 17.51
N PHE A 574 11.57 -0.67 17.65
CA PHE A 574 12.09 -1.61 16.64
C PHE A 574 12.03 -3.06 17.14
N ALA A 575 12.27 -3.30 18.43
CA ALA A 575 12.23 -4.66 18.98
C ALA A 575 11.61 -4.69 20.38
N THR A 576 10.77 -5.69 20.61
CA THR A 576 10.18 -6.04 21.92
C THR A 576 10.21 -7.55 22.11
N GLY A 577 10.36 -8.00 23.35
CA GLY A 577 10.47 -9.40 23.75
C GLY A 577 11.62 -10.15 23.07
N SER A 578 11.42 -11.42 22.71
CA SER A 578 12.51 -12.32 22.32
C SER A 578 12.42 -12.77 20.86
N PHE A 579 13.57 -12.83 20.17
CA PHE A 579 13.70 -13.32 18.80
C PHE A 579 14.75 -14.43 18.73
N SER A 580 14.50 -15.46 17.91
CA SER A 580 15.51 -16.48 17.58
C SER A 580 16.16 -16.18 16.24
N GLY A 581 17.50 -16.23 16.20
CA GLY A 581 18.27 -16.14 14.97
C GLY A 581 18.55 -17.49 14.31
N HIS A 582 17.98 -18.59 14.82
CA HIS A 582 18.31 -19.95 14.36
C HIS A 582 17.06 -20.72 13.95
N VAL A 583 17.15 -21.40 12.81
CA VAL A 583 16.07 -22.26 12.28
C VAL A 583 15.84 -23.44 13.22
N GLY A 584 14.59 -23.75 13.50
CA GLY A 584 14.20 -24.86 14.38
C GLY A 584 14.05 -24.47 15.85
N ASP A 585 14.62 -23.35 16.28
CA ASP A 585 14.44 -22.85 17.65
C ASP A 585 12.98 -22.47 17.88
N THR A 586 12.47 -22.85 19.05
CA THR A 586 11.10 -22.57 19.46
C THR A 586 11.10 -21.52 20.56
N PHE A 587 10.27 -20.49 20.39
CA PHE A 587 9.98 -19.53 21.44
C PHE A 587 8.51 -19.61 21.81
N THR A 588 8.22 -19.57 23.11
CA THR A 588 6.85 -19.46 23.58
C THR A 588 6.35 -18.06 23.28
N THR A 589 5.54 -17.94 22.23
CA THR A 589 4.85 -16.71 21.93
C THR A 589 3.58 -16.61 22.77
N TYR A 590 3.34 -15.49 23.43
CA TYR A 590 2.09 -15.28 24.16
C TYR A 590 1.05 -14.64 23.25
N SER A 591 -0.22 -15.05 23.32
CA SER A 591 -1.27 -14.40 22.51
C SER A 591 -2.62 -14.41 23.22
N GLY A 592 -3.52 -13.52 22.79
CA GLY A 592 -4.86 -13.38 23.35
C GLY A 592 -4.96 -12.38 24.49
N ALA A 593 -6.14 -12.29 25.12
CA ALA A 593 -6.43 -11.40 26.25
C ALA A 593 -6.05 -12.00 27.62
N SER A 594 -5.73 -13.30 27.65
CA SER A 594 -5.41 -14.10 28.85
C SER A 594 -3.93 -14.49 28.97
N CYS A 595 -3.09 -14.02 28.05
CA CYS A 595 -1.66 -14.35 27.92
C CYS A 595 -1.40 -15.84 28.05
N THR A 596 -2.17 -16.61 27.28
CA THR A 596 -1.94 -18.05 27.18
C THR A 596 -0.68 -18.27 26.35
N ALA A 597 0.19 -19.17 26.81
CA ALA A 597 1.31 -19.65 26.01
C ALA A 597 0.75 -20.20 24.69
N GLY A 598 1.08 -19.55 23.59
CA GLY A 598 0.70 -19.99 22.25
C GLY A 598 1.51 -21.21 21.81
N SER A 599 1.13 -21.79 20.68
CA SER A 599 1.93 -22.82 20.02
C SER A 599 3.25 -22.21 19.56
N SER A 600 4.36 -22.69 20.10
CA SER A 600 5.69 -22.38 19.57
C SER A 600 5.85 -23.09 18.23
N ALA A 601 5.73 -22.35 17.13
CA ALA A 601 6.21 -22.83 15.85
C ALA A 601 7.75 -22.68 15.85
N PRO A 602 8.51 -23.69 15.38
CA PRO A 602 9.93 -23.51 15.17
C PRO A 602 10.16 -22.36 14.19
N ALA A 603 11.15 -21.51 14.47
CA ALA A 603 11.58 -20.48 13.54
C ALA A 603 11.92 -21.12 12.20
N THR A 604 11.30 -20.63 11.13
CA THR A 604 11.59 -21.03 9.75
C THR A 604 12.74 -20.21 9.19
N GLU A 605 13.37 -20.68 8.12
CA GLU A 605 14.37 -19.91 7.36
C GLU A 605 13.84 -18.51 7.01
N THR A 606 12.61 -18.44 6.50
CA THR A 606 11.93 -17.17 6.18
C THR A 606 11.82 -16.27 7.41
N SER A 607 11.40 -16.80 8.56
CA SER A 607 11.23 -15.99 9.78
C SER A 607 12.55 -15.46 10.34
N VAL A 608 13.65 -16.20 10.16
CA VAL A 608 15.00 -15.77 10.54
C VAL A 608 15.52 -14.72 9.56
N HIS A 609 15.33 -14.92 8.26
CA HIS A 609 15.69 -13.93 7.22
C HIS A 609 14.96 -12.60 7.39
N ALA A 610 13.71 -12.63 7.84
CA ALA A 610 12.91 -11.44 8.09
C ALA A 610 13.42 -10.57 9.28
N LEU A 611 14.38 -11.06 10.07
CA LEU A 611 14.90 -10.32 11.22
C LEU A 611 15.85 -9.21 10.81
N ALA A 612 15.70 -8.05 11.45
CA ALA A 612 16.65 -6.96 11.30
C ALA A 612 18.05 -7.35 11.83
N PRO A 613 19.15 -7.02 11.13
CA PRO A 613 20.49 -7.42 11.55
C PRO A 613 21.09 -6.51 12.64
N TYR A 614 20.38 -5.47 13.08
CA TYR A 614 20.90 -4.45 13.98
C TYR A 614 20.74 -4.77 15.48
N PHE A 615 20.08 -5.88 15.81
CA PHE A 615 19.97 -6.35 17.19
C PHE A 615 20.62 -7.74 17.32
N THR A 616 20.98 -8.12 18.55
CA THR A 616 21.50 -9.46 18.84
C THR A 616 20.34 -10.44 19.05
N PRO A 617 20.04 -11.34 18.09
CA PRO A 617 19.05 -12.38 18.33
C PRO A 617 19.57 -13.40 19.37
N THR A 618 18.67 -14.23 19.89
CA THR A 618 19.04 -15.25 20.88
C THR A 618 19.99 -16.29 20.27
N ALA A 619 21.11 -16.55 20.95
CA ALA A 619 22.00 -17.66 20.63
C ALA A 619 21.46 -18.99 21.17
N THR A 620 21.62 -20.06 20.40
CA THR A 620 21.11 -21.40 20.71
C THR A 620 21.54 -21.82 22.13
N GLY A 621 20.58 -22.20 22.98
CA GLY A 621 20.86 -22.79 24.30
C GLY A 621 21.38 -21.84 25.41
N THR A 622 21.25 -20.52 25.28
CA THR A 622 21.66 -19.53 26.31
C THR A 622 20.47 -18.76 26.91
N SER A 623 20.66 -18.15 28.10
CA SER A 623 19.66 -17.26 28.71
C SER A 623 19.41 -16.03 27.82
N THR A 624 18.15 -15.87 27.43
CA THR A 624 17.63 -15.04 26.34
C THR A 624 17.87 -13.53 26.49
N PRO A 625 18.34 -12.82 25.44
CA PRO A 625 18.12 -11.37 25.32
C PRO A 625 16.62 -11.12 25.13
N ASN A 626 15.95 -10.67 26.19
CA ASN A 626 14.54 -10.27 26.15
C ASN A 626 14.48 -8.74 26.14
N TYR A 627 13.96 -8.16 25.06
CA TYR A 627 13.82 -6.72 24.86
C TYR A 627 12.55 -6.13 25.50
N GLY A 628 12.04 -6.75 26.57
CA GLY A 628 10.92 -6.20 27.34
C GLY A 628 9.55 -6.36 26.70
N VAL A 629 8.57 -5.63 27.22
CA VAL A 629 7.17 -5.69 26.78
C VAL A 629 6.82 -4.49 25.89
N ALA A 630 5.92 -4.68 24.92
CA ALA A 630 5.45 -3.57 24.09
C ALA A 630 4.57 -2.60 24.90
N PHE A 631 4.63 -1.31 24.55
CA PHE A 631 3.65 -0.32 25.01
C PHE A 631 2.28 -0.62 24.39
N SER A 632 1.23 -0.59 25.21
CA SER A 632 -0.15 -0.64 24.73
C SER A 632 -1.07 0.24 25.58
N PHE A 633 -2.11 0.78 24.95
CA PHE A 633 -3.18 1.48 25.64
C PHE A 633 -4.51 0.74 25.48
N ASN A 634 -5.24 0.54 26.58
CA ASN A 634 -6.56 -0.08 26.57
C ASN A 634 -7.61 0.90 27.08
N ALA A 635 -8.45 1.37 26.16
CA ALA A 635 -9.55 2.29 26.46
C ALA A 635 -10.86 1.57 26.88
N GLY A 636 -10.87 0.24 26.90
CA GLY A 636 -12.06 -0.55 27.22
C GLY A 636 -12.50 -0.40 28.67
N ALA A 637 -13.81 -0.39 28.90
CA ALA A 637 -14.40 -0.32 30.24
C ALA A 637 -14.07 -1.55 31.14
N ASN A 638 -13.54 -2.62 30.55
CA ASN A 638 -13.07 -3.81 31.26
C ASN A 638 -11.63 -4.13 30.76
N PRO A 639 -10.58 -3.75 31.52
CA PRO A 639 -9.20 -3.88 31.07
C PRO A 639 -8.82 -5.36 30.98
N SER A 640 -8.57 -5.84 29.77
CA SER A 640 -7.84 -7.07 29.54
C SER A 640 -6.44 -6.71 29.04
N ASN A 641 -5.42 -7.34 29.62
CA ASN A 641 -4.05 -7.22 29.14
C ASN A 641 -3.97 -7.90 27.77
N GLY A 642 -3.67 -7.12 26.72
CA GLY A 642 -3.38 -7.68 25.40
C GLY A 642 -2.01 -8.32 25.41
N CYS A 643 -1.88 -9.52 24.85
CA CYS A 643 -0.62 -10.25 24.81
C CYS A 643 -0.08 -10.24 23.38
N THR A 644 1.19 -9.88 23.24
CA THR A 644 1.91 -9.94 21.96
C THR A 644 2.70 -11.24 21.88
N PRO A 645 3.05 -11.71 20.67
CA PRO A 645 3.87 -12.90 20.47
C PRO A 645 5.21 -12.91 21.23
N SER A 646 5.63 -11.82 21.86
CA SER A 646 6.90 -11.72 22.59
C SER A 646 6.73 -11.56 24.11
N GLY A 647 5.49 -11.58 24.65
CA GLY A 647 5.14 -11.34 26.06
C GLY A 647 3.90 -10.45 26.23
N THR A 648 3.39 -10.33 27.47
CA THR A 648 2.30 -9.40 27.83
C THR A 648 2.62 -7.99 27.30
N ALA A 649 1.70 -7.27 26.66
CA ALA A 649 1.89 -5.82 26.56
C ALA A 649 1.59 -5.20 27.93
N PHE A 650 2.32 -4.16 28.32
CA PHE A 650 1.88 -3.35 29.46
C PHE A 650 0.74 -2.47 28.95
N SER A 651 -0.47 -2.72 29.43
CA SER A 651 -1.66 -1.94 29.05
C SER A 651 -1.94 -0.88 30.10
N ILE A 652 -1.89 0.38 29.69
CA ILE A 652 -2.41 1.49 30.49
C ILE A 652 -3.94 1.53 30.30
N GLY A 653 -4.69 1.54 31.41
CA GLY A 653 -6.16 1.60 31.39
C GLY A 653 -6.71 3.02 31.16
N SER A 654 -8.02 3.12 30.92
CA SER A 654 -8.71 4.41 30.70
C SER A 654 -8.69 5.38 31.89
N GLY A 655 -8.42 4.89 33.10
CA GLY A 655 -8.32 5.69 34.32
C GLY A 655 -6.98 6.41 34.54
N GLN A 656 -6.03 6.28 33.61
CA GLN A 656 -4.64 6.77 33.64
C GLN A 656 -4.24 7.59 34.86
N THR A 657 -3.56 6.97 35.80
CA THR A 657 -2.83 7.70 36.85
C THR A 657 -1.38 7.93 36.42
N THR A 658 -0.75 8.98 36.97
CA THR A 658 0.70 9.22 36.79
C THR A 658 1.52 8.00 37.21
N GLU A 659 1.06 7.25 38.21
CA GLU A 659 1.69 6.02 38.70
C GLU A 659 1.59 4.87 37.69
N GLU A 660 0.43 4.70 37.04
CA GLU A 660 0.26 3.69 35.98
C GLU A 660 1.12 3.99 34.76
N VAL A 661 1.21 5.26 34.35
CA VAL A 661 2.10 5.69 33.26
C VAL A 661 3.57 5.47 33.64
N ALA A 662 3.97 5.79 34.87
CA ALA A 662 5.33 5.56 35.35
C ALA A 662 5.69 4.06 35.45
N ALA A 663 4.74 3.23 35.91
CA ALA A 663 4.89 1.78 35.93
C ALA A 663 5.00 1.21 34.52
N ALA A 664 4.20 1.72 33.58
CA ALA A 664 4.33 1.39 32.16
C ALA A 664 5.73 1.70 31.67
N ASN A 665 6.18 2.95 31.84
CA ASN A 665 7.49 3.42 31.39
C ASN A 665 8.62 2.54 31.93
N THR A 666 8.48 2.00 33.15
CA THR A 666 9.43 1.05 33.73
C THR A 666 9.40 -0.33 33.04
N ALA A 667 8.22 -0.82 32.68
CA ALA A 667 8.04 -2.15 32.10
C ALA A 667 8.68 -2.30 30.71
N TYR A 668 8.79 -1.22 29.93
CA TYR A 668 9.26 -1.27 28.54
C TYR A 668 10.61 -0.55 28.31
N GLN A 669 11.39 -0.32 29.36
CA GLN A 669 12.70 0.35 29.29
C GLN A 669 13.76 -0.41 28.46
N THR A 670 13.62 -1.73 28.35
CA THR A 670 14.55 -2.59 27.61
C THR A 670 14.20 -2.73 26.13
N ASN A 671 13.06 -2.19 25.68
CA ASN A 671 12.70 -2.17 24.27
C ASN A 671 13.80 -1.49 23.46
N LEU A 672 14.13 -2.05 22.30
CA LEU A 672 15.04 -1.36 21.39
C LEU A 672 14.25 -0.32 20.61
N VAL A 673 14.75 0.91 20.67
CA VAL A 673 14.15 2.06 20.04
C VAL A 673 15.20 2.86 19.28
N SER A 674 14.70 3.68 18.37
CA SER A 674 15.49 4.72 17.72
C SER A 674 14.82 6.08 17.97
N SER A 675 15.64 7.12 18.06
CA SER A 675 15.18 8.48 18.36
C SER A 675 14.40 9.08 17.17
N PRO A 676 13.50 10.06 17.42
CA PRO A 676 12.53 10.52 16.44
C PRO A 676 13.08 11.02 15.09
N ILE A 677 14.20 11.77 15.07
CA ILE A 677 14.79 12.30 13.84
C ILE A 677 15.70 11.24 13.20
N ALA A 678 16.59 10.62 13.99
CA ALA A 678 17.51 9.60 13.52
C ALA A 678 16.78 8.43 12.85
N SER A 679 15.62 8.00 13.37
CA SER A 679 14.80 6.95 12.74
C SER A 679 14.40 7.28 11.31
N VAL A 680 14.08 8.54 11.01
CA VAL A 680 13.66 8.95 9.66
C VAL A 680 14.85 8.91 8.71
N CYS A 681 15.99 9.45 9.14
CA CYS A 681 17.20 9.45 8.34
C CYS A 681 17.71 8.02 8.10
N PHE A 682 17.71 7.20 9.14
CA PHE A 682 18.16 5.81 9.11
C PHE A 682 17.35 4.91 8.17
N ALA A 683 16.07 5.24 7.91
CA ALA A 683 15.27 4.50 6.94
C ALA A 683 15.87 4.51 5.53
N CYS A 684 16.61 5.56 5.15
CA CYS A 684 17.29 5.69 3.86
C CYS A 684 18.83 5.72 3.95
N HIS A 685 19.39 6.02 5.12
CA HIS A 685 20.82 6.23 5.35
C HIS A 685 21.32 5.33 6.49
N ASP A 686 21.60 4.07 6.17
CA ASP A 686 21.87 3.01 7.14
C ASP A 686 23.33 2.52 7.15
N THR A 687 24.23 3.23 6.47
CA THR A 687 25.65 2.92 6.47
C THR A 687 26.26 3.14 7.86
N SER A 688 27.31 2.39 8.22
CA SER A 688 27.98 2.53 9.52
C SER A 688 28.46 3.96 9.83
N PRO A 689 29.06 4.72 8.89
CA PRO A 689 29.43 6.11 9.14
C PRO A 689 28.22 7.02 9.40
N ALA A 690 27.10 6.81 8.69
CA ALA A 690 25.88 7.59 8.91
C ALA A 690 25.29 7.31 10.31
N MET A 691 25.19 6.03 10.69
CA MET A 691 24.73 5.65 12.02
C MET A 691 25.61 6.25 13.13
N ALA A 692 26.93 6.18 12.98
CA ALA A 692 27.86 6.79 13.93
C ALA A 692 27.70 8.32 14.00
N HIS A 693 27.48 8.98 12.87
CA HIS A 693 27.18 10.41 12.83
C HIS A 693 25.88 10.75 13.58
N PHE A 694 24.83 9.94 13.44
CA PHE A 694 23.58 10.14 14.18
C PHE A 694 23.81 10.03 15.69
N GLU A 695 24.51 8.99 16.14
CA GLU A 695 24.81 8.76 17.56
C GLU A 695 25.69 9.87 18.16
N LEU A 696 26.68 10.35 17.42
CA LEU A 696 27.53 11.48 17.85
C LEU A 696 26.75 12.77 18.08
N ASN A 697 25.60 12.95 17.42
CA ASN A 697 24.75 14.13 17.55
C ASN A 697 23.53 13.90 18.45
N GLY A 698 23.59 12.88 19.31
CA GLY A 698 22.57 12.56 20.31
C GLY A 698 21.40 11.74 19.77
N GLY A 699 21.50 11.22 18.54
CA GLY A 699 20.57 10.23 18.02
C GLY A 699 20.77 8.87 18.68
N SER A 700 19.72 8.05 18.66
CA SER A 700 19.74 6.66 19.11
C SER A 700 19.30 5.76 17.96
N ILE A 701 20.05 4.68 17.71
CA ILE A 701 19.71 3.62 16.75
C ILE A 701 19.75 2.28 17.49
N TYR A 702 18.62 1.59 17.57
CA TYR A 702 18.49 0.30 18.28
C TYR A 702 19.04 0.30 19.72
N LYS A 703 18.84 1.40 20.47
CA LYS A 703 19.25 1.48 21.88
C LYS A 703 18.13 1.03 22.79
N ALA A 704 18.48 0.52 23.97
CA ALA A 704 17.49 0.32 25.04
C ALA A 704 16.79 1.64 25.33
N ARG A 705 15.46 1.62 25.45
CA ARG A 705 14.65 2.82 25.60
C ARG A 705 15.07 3.69 26.78
N SER A 706 15.47 3.11 27.91
CA SER A 706 16.02 3.88 29.04
C SER A 706 17.23 4.72 28.63
N ALA A 707 18.20 4.12 27.92
CA ALA A 707 19.38 4.82 27.45
C ALA A 707 19.05 5.84 26.33
N ALA A 708 18.08 5.52 25.47
CA ALA A 708 17.70 6.41 24.37
C ALA A 708 17.03 7.70 24.86
N LEU A 709 16.20 7.59 25.91
CA LEU A 709 15.51 8.73 26.53
C LEU A 709 16.45 9.68 27.29
N ASP A 710 17.64 9.22 27.66
CA ASP A 710 18.68 10.04 28.29
C ASP A 710 19.49 10.90 27.28
N THR A 711 19.19 10.78 25.98
CA THR A 711 19.87 11.51 24.90
C THR A 711 18.94 12.53 24.23
N ILE A 712 19.52 13.63 23.74
CA ILE A 712 18.79 14.70 23.04
C ILE A 712 19.41 14.88 21.65
N GLU A 713 18.56 14.77 20.62
CA GLU A 713 18.98 15.01 19.24
C GLU A 713 19.31 16.48 19.00
N THR A 714 20.48 16.74 18.42
CA THR A 714 20.93 18.09 18.04
C THR A 714 20.91 18.31 16.52
N CYS A 715 20.32 17.38 15.77
CA CYS A 715 20.33 17.34 14.30
C CYS A 715 19.85 18.66 13.66
N ILE A 716 18.79 19.27 14.18
CA ILE A 716 18.14 20.46 13.60
C ILE A 716 19.01 21.73 13.71
N ILE A 717 20.06 21.72 14.54
CA ILE A 717 21.04 22.82 14.60
C ILE A 717 21.75 22.97 13.24
N CYS A 718 22.08 21.85 12.59
CA CYS A 718 22.78 21.82 11.30
C CYS A 718 21.85 21.52 10.12
N HIS A 719 20.82 20.69 10.34
CA HIS A 719 19.92 20.19 9.30
C HIS A 719 18.55 20.88 9.27
N GLY A 720 18.29 21.81 10.19
CA GLY A 720 17.05 22.60 10.17
C GLY A 720 16.99 23.56 8.99
N SER A 721 15.82 24.17 8.80
CA SER A 721 15.65 25.12 7.70
C SER A 721 16.55 26.35 7.83
N GLY A 722 17.19 26.75 6.73
CA GLY A 722 18.15 27.85 6.65
C GLY A 722 19.48 27.59 7.36
N LYS A 723 19.79 26.34 7.70
CA LYS A 723 21.05 25.94 8.36
C LYS A 723 22.08 25.44 7.35
N ILE A 724 23.30 25.21 7.83
CA ILE A 724 24.47 24.91 6.98
C ILE A 724 24.30 23.63 6.12
N ALA A 725 23.47 22.69 6.58
CA ALA A 725 23.14 21.46 5.88
C ALA A 725 21.61 21.25 5.84
N ASP A 726 20.87 22.31 5.52
CA ASP A 726 19.41 22.30 5.37
C ASP A 726 18.95 21.08 4.55
N ILE A 727 18.00 20.31 5.12
CA ILE A 727 17.46 19.09 4.50
C ILE A 727 16.93 19.35 3.10
N LYS A 728 16.22 20.46 2.87
CA LYS A 728 15.70 20.83 1.56
C LYS A 728 16.83 21.06 0.58
N GLU A 729 17.82 21.87 0.94
CA GLU A 729 18.93 22.21 0.03
C GLU A 729 19.75 20.98 -0.36
N VAL A 730 20.06 20.09 0.60
CA VAL A 730 20.86 18.87 0.31
C VAL A 730 20.08 17.78 -0.43
N HIS A 731 18.74 17.90 -0.52
CA HIS A 731 17.87 16.99 -1.26
C HIS A 731 17.14 17.65 -2.43
N ALA A 732 17.47 18.91 -2.78
CA ALA A 732 16.82 19.67 -3.84
C ALA A 732 17.32 19.34 -5.26
N HIS A 733 18.15 18.29 -5.39
CA HIS A 733 18.90 18.02 -6.61
C HIS A 733 18.26 16.95 -7.45
#